data_AF-A0A960A3Q9-F1
#
_entry.id   AF-A0A960A3Q9-F1
#
_cell.length_a   1.000
_cell.length_b   1.000
_cell.length_c   1.000
_cell.angle_alpha   90.00
_cell.angle_beta   90.00
_cell.angle_gamma   90.00
#
_symmetry.space_group_name_H-M   'P 1'
#
loop_
_entity.id
_entity.type
_entity.pdbx_description
1 polymer ?
#
loop_
_entity_poly.entity_id
_entity_poly.type
_entity_poly.pdbx_seq_one_letter_code
_entity_poly.pdbx_strand_id
1 'polypeptide(L)'
;MRITTKTTGVLMAGALIAALSACTPEPRGPGAPSAPPRTTATVLGPEHVSPLLDGIVQRDGKDLRPERLADGLLPPTNTWFAGLVFGDTAQPVFPLPLSFGVDDAGFALGLPTVTTTEKTIMGGYAPIVQVGTGEGTAWQVVAYDELSVTLEGAVDGEPIGTVRIAEGSPFVTFTAASAVGLSTNLPFAADGDAWSVQGGAAAYGLVTPGRVSGTTVELGEGQSATWFAVPEGATVQDLAPLAEDPLASTTVSYRIADEATTTLEYRTSDGGPTAFAAMPHQADNLIGAAEPIGTYPSIFGTLTLYAGTELSWSEPLQEARPGLDLSGLTGDERAELADAVRADVAAADPYPADTYFGGKALYRDAQLLQIARQVGADDVADELAARVTAELEKWTEPQGCATRDAFCFFYDTRNFGIVGDTPSFGSEEFNDHHFHYGYFLYAAGVLAADDPDLAARLAPVMDLLAADIATSPATEQFVARRNFDSYQSHSWASGTSPFADANNQESASEAVTAYAGLTLWARASGNEDLETEARWMHALEAASAQAYWTDFDLDDPVYDGFAHTVTPLVFGGKRDYATWFSAEPAAALAILLIPVSPSSDQLRGDPARIKANVAEGIGAKGFAQQYGDYILMYSALAGEEERLHALDVARGMDRELIDDGNTYSYLLAWLLSLR
;
A
#
# COMPACT_ATOMS: atom_id res chain seq x y z
N MET A 1 -43.06 2.55 60.10
CA MET A 1 -43.99 2.48 61.25
C MET A 1 -45.40 2.32 60.70
N ARG A 2 -46.09 1.23 61.09
CA ARG A 2 -47.48 0.82 60.77
C ARG A 2 -47.70 0.30 59.33
N ILE A 3 -48.00 -0.98 59.08
CA ILE A 3 -49.15 -1.83 59.52
C ILE A 3 -50.43 -1.26 58.90
N THR A 4 -51.23 -1.92 58.05
CA THR A 4 -52.02 -3.19 58.21
C THR A 4 -52.80 -3.37 56.88
N THR A 5 -52.72 -4.49 56.16
CA THR A 5 -53.68 -5.63 56.12
C THR A 5 -55.19 -5.32 56.17
N LYS A 6 -55.93 -5.81 55.15
CA LYS A 6 -57.08 -6.77 55.21
C LYS A 6 -57.62 -7.06 53.80
N THR A 7 -57.51 -8.28 53.22
CA THR A 7 -58.45 -9.45 53.28
C THR A 7 -59.92 -9.06 53.04
N THR A 8 -60.74 -9.64 52.14
CA THR A 8 -61.02 -11.07 51.85
C THR A 8 -62.06 -11.18 50.70
N GLY A 9 -62.10 -12.32 49.98
CA GLY A 9 -63.30 -12.85 49.28
C GLY A 9 -63.07 -13.13 47.78
N VAL A 10 -62.49 -14.27 47.36
CA VAL A 10 -63.07 -15.64 47.18
C VAL A 10 -64.27 -15.69 46.23
N LEU A 11 -64.06 -16.21 45.00
CA LEU A 11 -64.80 -17.36 44.45
C LEU A 11 -64.21 -17.85 43.12
N MET A 12 -64.10 -19.18 43.02
CA MET A 12 -63.48 -19.99 41.98
C MET A 12 -64.29 -20.09 40.68
N ALA A 13 -63.59 -20.20 39.54
CA ALA A 13 -63.85 -21.21 38.51
C ALA A 13 -62.61 -21.38 37.63
N GLY A 14 -62.13 -22.62 37.49
CA GLY A 14 -60.82 -22.94 36.92
C GLY A 14 -60.76 -22.99 35.39
N ALA A 15 -59.54 -22.77 34.89
CA ALA A 15 -59.04 -23.28 33.63
C ALA A 15 -57.51 -23.41 33.77
N LEU A 16 -56.97 -24.60 33.47
CA LEU A 16 -55.53 -24.85 33.33
C LEU A 16 -54.96 -23.93 32.25
N ILE A 17 -53.99 -23.08 32.59
CA ILE A 17 -53.13 -22.38 31.63
C ILE A 17 -51.68 -22.56 32.09
N ALA A 18 -50.84 -22.95 31.12
CA ALA A 18 -49.42 -23.18 31.23
C ALA A 18 -48.68 -21.98 31.85
N ALA A 19 -47.66 -22.27 32.68
CA ALA A 19 -46.80 -21.29 33.30
C ALA A 19 -45.95 -20.55 32.24
N LEU A 20 -46.39 -19.35 31.86
CA LEU A 20 -45.57 -18.31 31.27
C LEU A 20 -45.13 -17.38 32.40
N SER A 21 -43.90 -17.56 32.89
CA SER A 21 -43.24 -16.55 33.71
C SER A 21 -42.92 -15.37 32.81
N ALA A 22 -43.71 -14.31 32.95
CA ALA A 22 -43.40 -13.00 32.42
C ALA A 22 -42.16 -12.45 33.17
N CYS A 23 -40.98 -12.57 32.56
CA CYS A 23 -39.90 -11.64 32.82
C CYS A 23 -40.25 -10.34 32.10
N THR A 24 -40.59 -9.30 32.87
CA THR A 24 -40.55 -7.92 32.41
C THR A 24 -39.16 -7.64 31.83
N PRO A 25 -39.03 -7.15 30.58
CA PRO A 25 -37.73 -6.76 30.08
C PRO A 25 -37.26 -5.55 30.89
N GLU A 26 -36.08 -5.66 31.48
CA GLU A 26 -35.33 -4.50 31.95
C GLU A 26 -35.23 -3.48 30.79
N PRO A 27 -35.26 -2.17 31.09
CA PRO A 27 -34.93 -1.19 30.07
C PRO A 27 -33.51 -1.49 29.59
N ARG A 28 -33.38 -1.94 28.35
CA ARG A 28 -32.09 -1.98 27.66
C ARG A 28 -31.48 -0.60 27.84
N GLY A 29 -30.34 -0.52 28.52
CA GLY A 29 -29.49 0.66 28.46
C GLY A 29 -29.23 1.00 26.98
N PRO A 30 -28.81 2.23 26.66
CA PRO A 30 -28.40 2.54 25.29
C PRO A 30 -27.38 1.47 24.91
N GLY A 31 -27.75 0.62 23.94
CA GLY A 31 -26.81 -0.36 23.40
C GLY A 31 -25.60 0.43 22.96
N ALA A 32 -24.40 -0.03 23.33
CA ALA A 32 -23.19 0.47 22.70
C ALA A 32 -23.45 0.50 21.19
N PRO A 33 -23.14 1.62 20.49
CA PRO A 33 -23.33 1.67 19.04
C PRO A 33 -22.67 0.41 18.47
N SER A 34 -23.46 -0.38 17.73
CA SER A 34 -22.92 -1.53 17.02
C SER A 34 -21.83 -0.99 16.10
N ALA A 35 -20.61 -1.52 16.21
CA ALA A 35 -19.54 -1.15 15.29
C ALA A 35 -20.06 -1.29 13.85
N PRO A 36 -19.73 -0.36 12.94
CA PRO A 36 -20.15 -0.46 11.55
C PRO A 36 -19.74 -1.82 10.95
N PRO A 37 -20.45 -2.36 9.95
CA PRO A 37 -20.04 -3.61 9.32
C PRO A 37 -18.64 -3.48 8.67
N ARG A 38 -17.91 -4.59 8.51
CA ARG A 38 -16.73 -4.63 7.63
C ARG A 38 -17.23 -4.41 6.19
N THR A 39 -16.53 -3.61 5.39
CA THR A 39 -16.87 -3.42 3.98
C THR A 39 -16.16 -4.46 3.11
N THR A 40 -16.91 -4.96 2.13
CA THR A 40 -16.45 -5.69 0.94
C THR A 40 -17.15 -5.11 -0.28
N ALA A 41 -17.42 -3.80 -0.24
CA ALA A 41 -18.15 -3.09 -1.28
C ALA A 41 -17.40 -3.15 -2.61
N THR A 42 -18.17 -3.11 -3.70
CA THR A 42 -17.60 -3.01 -5.04
C THR A 42 -17.28 -1.54 -5.32
N VAL A 43 -16.00 -1.22 -5.38
CA VAL A 43 -15.46 0.08 -5.73
C VAL A 43 -15.10 0.08 -7.20
N LEU A 44 -15.73 0.99 -7.96
CA LEU A 44 -15.51 1.17 -9.40
C LEU A 44 -15.71 -0.14 -10.19
N GLY A 45 -16.83 -0.82 -9.92
CA GLY A 45 -17.18 -2.07 -10.59
C GLY A 45 -17.56 -1.92 -12.06
N PRO A 46 -17.80 -3.06 -12.77
CA PRO A 46 -18.03 -3.06 -14.21
C PRO A 46 -19.22 -2.21 -14.68
N GLU A 47 -20.27 -2.09 -13.84
CA GLU A 47 -21.44 -1.26 -14.17
C GLU A 47 -21.09 0.23 -14.28
N HIS A 48 -20.10 0.69 -13.50
CA HIS A 48 -19.60 2.06 -13.55
C HIS A 48 -18.56 2.22 -14.66
N VAL A 49 -17.60 1.29 -14.73
CA VAL A 49 -16.39 1.42 -15.56
C VAL A 49 -16.61 1.11 -17.04
N SER A 50 -17.41 0.08 -17.37
CA SER A 50 -17.54 -0.38 -18.77
C SER A 50 -18.04 0.72 -19.72
N PRO A 51 -19.07 1.51 -19.37
CA PRO A 51 -19.52 2.62 -20.24
C PRO A 51 -18.46 3.70 -20.44
N LEU A 52 -17.55 3.91 -19.47
CA LEU A 52 -16.47 4.88 -19.58
C LEU A 52 -15.39 4.37 -20.54
N LEU A 53 -15.05 3.08 -20.45
CA LEU A 53 -14.12 2.43 -21.37
C LEU A 53 -14.63 2.42 -22.81
N ASP A 54 -15.92 2.20 -23.04
CA ASP A 54 -16.54 2.32 -24.37
C ASP A 54 -16.35 3.74 -24.96
N GLY A 55 -16.20 4.74 -24.09
CA GLY A 55 -16.03 6.15 -24.45
C GLY A 55 -14.58 6.61 -24.62
N ILE A 56 -13.57 5.84 -24.21
CA ILE A 56 -12.14 6.22 -24.31
C ILE A 56 -11.46 5.53 -25.50
N VAL A 57 -10.32 6.07 -25.95
CA VAL A 57 -9.46 5.39 -26.93
C VAL A 57 -8.90 4.12 -26.30
N GLN A 58 -9.03 3.00 -27.01
CA GLN A 58 -8.48 1.70 -26.62
C GLN A 58 -7.49 1.20 -27.67
N ARG A 59 -6.35 0.69 -27.23
CA ARG A 59 -5.34 0.06 -28.10
C ARG A 59 -4.36 -0.77 -27.27
N ASP A 60 -3.63 -1.66 -27.92
CA ASP A 60 -2.54 -2.38 -27.27
C ASP A 60 -1.45 -1.40 -26.81
N GLY A 61 -1.09 -1.46 -25.53
CA GLY A 61 0.09 -0.81 -24.99
C GLY A 61 1.35 -1.67 -25.13
N LYS A 62 2.32 -1.41 -24.25
CA LYS A 62 3.62 -2.07 -24.29
C LYS A 62 3.48 -3.57 -24.01
N ASP A 63 4.26 -4.39 -24.68
CA ASP A 63 4.32 -5.81 -24.34
C ASP A 63 5.18 -6.01 -23.09
N LEU A 64 4.53 -6.30 -21.96
CA LEU A 64 5.20 -6.52 -20.67
C LEU A 64 5.79 -7.93 -20.52
N ARG A 65 5.56 -8.81 -21.51
CA ARG A 65 6.03 -10.21 -21.51
C ARG A 65 5.63 -10.98 -20.24
N PRO A 66 4.33 -11.21 -19.97
CA PRO A 66 3.85 -12.05 -18.87
C PRO A 66 4.04 -13.55 -19.19
N GLU A 67 5.27 -13.97 -19.47
CA GLU A 67 5.63 -15.32 -19.99
C GLU A 67 5.14 -16.47 -19.10
N ARG A 68 4.88 -16.19 -17.81
CA ARG A 68 4.46 -17.19 -16.81
C ARG A 68 3.07 -16.91 -16.25
N LEU A 69 2.20 -16.20 -16.98
CA LEU A 69 0.80 -16.04 -16.62
C LEU A 69 -0.08 -17.01 -17.40
N ALA A 70 -1.00 -17.70 -16.72
CA ALA A 70 -1.98 -18.55 -17.37
C ALA A 70 -3.04 -17.73 -18.12
N ASP A 71 -3.59 -18.31 -19.19
CA ASP A 71 -4.66 -17.71 -19.97
C ASP A 71 -5.89 -17.38 -19.10
N GLY A 72 -6.48 -16.21 -19.32
CA GLY A 72 -7.70 -15.76 -18.64
C GLY A 72 -7.48 -15.04 -17.30
N LEU A 73 -6.22 -14.87 -16.88
CA LEU A 73 -5.86 -14.00 -15.76
C LEU A 73 -5.46 -12.61 -16.25
N LEU A 74 -5.76 -11.59 -15.45
CA LEU A 74 -5.21 -10.26 -15.68
C LEU A 74 -3.72 -10.24 -15.30
N PRO A 75 -2.86 -9.50 -16.03
CA PRO A 75 -1.47 -9.31 -15.62
C PRO A 75 -1.40 -8.56 -14.27
N PRO A 76 -0.85 -9.18 -13.19
CA PRO A 76 -0.83 -8.58 -11.86
C PRO A 76 0.35 -7.61 -11.75
N THR A 77 0.22 -6.42 -12.37
CA THR A 77 1.25 -5.39 -12.26
C THR A 77 1.30 -4.81 -10.85
N ASN A 78 2.46 -4.31 -10.43
CA ASN A 78 2.66 -3.61 -9.16
C ASN A 78 2.33 -4.47 -7.91
N THR A 79 2.43 -5.79 -8.00
CA THR A 79 2.29 -6.67 -6.84
C THR A 79 3.66 -7.09 -6.29
N TRP A 80 3.68 -7.55 -5.04
CA TRP A 80 4.86 -8.17 -4.42
C TRP A 80 5.37 -9.40 -5.19
N PHE A 81 4.49 -10.05 -5.97
CA PHE A 81 4.78 -11.26 -6.74
C PHE A 81 4.93 -11.07 -8.25
N ALA A 82 4.86 -9.84 -8.77
CA ALA A 82 4.96 -9.54 -10.19
C ALA A 82 6.23 -10.14 -10.85
N GLY A 83 7.33 -10.21 -10.12
CA GLY A 83 8.59 -10.81 -10.57
C GLY A 83 8.49 -12.30 -10.96
N LEU A 84 7.49 -13.04 -10.47
CA LEU A 84 7.22 -14.41 -10.88
C LEU A 84 6.58 -14.50 -12.28
N VAL A 85 5.91 -13.44 -12.73
CA VAL A 85 5.09 -13.42 -13.94
C VAL A 85 5.86 -12.90 -15.15
N PHE A 86 6.51 -11.74 -15.01
CA PHE A 86 7.01 -10.97 -16.14
C PHE A 86 8.47 -11.27 -16.50
N GLY A 87 8.81 -11.12 -17.78
CA GLY A 87 10.17 -11.26 -18.30
C GLY A 87 10.60 -12.70 -18.58
N ASP A 88 11.84 -12.89 -19.02
CA ASP A 88 12.34 -14.20 -19.50
C ASP A 88 12.70 -15.16 -18.34
N THR A 89 12.95 -14.63 -17.16
CA THR A 89 13.32 -15.41 -15.96
C THR A 89 12.54 -14.90 -14.76
N ALA A 90 11.98 -15.82 -13.98
CA ALA A 90 11.30 -15.49 -12.74
C ALA A 90 12.29 -14.85 -11.75
N GLN A 91 11.89 -13.73 -11.15
CA GLN A 91 12.60 -13.12 -10.03
C GLN A 91 12.08 -13.70 -8.71
N PRO A 92 12.94 -13.81 -7.68
CA PRO A 92 12.51 -14.20 -6.35
C PRO A 92 11.59 -13.13 -5.71
N VAL A 93 10.75 -13.57 -4.78
CA VAL A 93 9.76 -12.75 -4.08
C VAL A 93 9.88 -12.94 -2.57
N PHE A 94 9.33 -11.99 -1.80
CA PHE A 94 9.49 -11.92 -0.35
C PHE A 94 8.11 -11.76 0.32
N PRO A 95 7.29 -12.83 0.38
CA PRO A 95 5.99 -12.76 1.05
C PRO A 95 6.09 -12.46 2.56
N LEU A 96 7.29 -12.56 3.14
CA LEU A 96 7.58 -12.44 4.57
C LEU A 96 6.89 -13.55 5.42
N PRO A 97 7.61 -14.18 6.35
CA PRO A 97 9.03 -14.00 6.67
C PRO A 97 9.98 -14.65 5.65
N LEU A 98 9.45 -15.43 4.70
CA LEU A 98 10.24 -16.20 3.75
C LEU A 98 10.60 -15.37 2.51
N SER A 99 11.69 -15.78 1.87
CA SER A 99 11.91 -15.56 0.44
C SER A 99 11.53 -16.82 -0.33
N PHE A 100 11.07 -16.66 -1.57
CA PHE A 100 10.61 -17.74 -2.44
C PHE A 100 11.05 -17.49 -3.88
N GLY A 101 11.34 -18.56 -4.63
CA GLY A 101 11.66 -18.47 -6.05
C GLY A 101 11.47 -19.80 -6.76
N VAL A 102 11.33 -19.73 -8.09
CA VAL A 102 11.13 -20.90 -8.97
C VAL A 102 12.14 -20.89 -10.12
N ASP A 103 12.54 -22.07 -10.57
CA ASP A 103 13.35 -22.31 -11.74
C ASP A 103 12.96 -23.63 -12.43
N ASP A 104 13.75 -24.07 -13.40
CA ASP A 104 13.48 -25.30 -14.17
C ASP A 104 13.79 -26.60 -13.38
N ALA A 105 14.41 -26.51 -12.21
CA ALA A 105 14.61 -27.64 -11.30
C ALA A 105 13.47 -27.78 -10.28
N GLY A 106 12.84 -26.67 -9.90
CA GLY A 106 11.67 -26.66 -9.04
C GLY A 106 11.44 -25.32 -8.35
N PHE A 107 11.25 -25.36 -7.03
CA PHE A 107 11.06 -24.15 -6.23
C PHE A 107 11.93 -24.19 -4.98
N ALA A 108 12.24 -23.03 -4.43
CA ALA A 108 12.98 -22.94 -3.19
C ALA A 108 12.45 -21.84 -2.27
N LEU A 109 12.61 -22.08 -0.97
CA LEU A 109 12.22 -21.20 0.10
C LEU A 109 13.31 -21.08 1.15
N GLY A 110 13.27 -20.00 1.91
CA GLY A 110 14.09 -19.86 3.10
C GLY A 110 13.96 -18.50 3.76
N LEU A 111 14.27 -18.47 5.05
CA LEU A 111 14.43 -17.24 5.81
C LEU A 111 15.68 -16.50 5.34
N PRO A 112 15.52 -15.27 4.83
CA PRO A 112 16.67 -14.42 4.56
C PRO A 112 17.49 -14.17 5.82
N THR A 113 18.81 -14.13 5.66
CA THR A 113 19.68 -13.61 6.71
C THR A 113 19.79 -12.10 6.53
N VAL A 114 19.21 -11.33 7.45
CA VAL A 114 19.30 -9.87 7.40
C VAL A 114 20.74 -9.44 7.70
N THR A 115 21.27 -8.61 6.83
CA THR A 115 22.59 -8.00 6.96
C THR A 115 22.49 -6.50 6.77
N THR A 116 23.17 -5.77 7.64
CA THR A 116 23.08 -4.31 7.67
C THR A 116 24.48 -3.71 7.50
N THR A 117 24.54 -2.71 6.63
CA THR A 117 25.71 -1.87 6.37
C THR A 117 25.35 -0.43 6.66
N GLU A 118 26.33 0.48 6.53
CA GLU A 118 26.10 1.92 6.68
C GLU A 118 24.88 2.42 5.88
N LYS A 119 24.65 1.88 4.67
CA LYS A 119 23.69 2.37 3.68
C LYS A 119 22.58 1.41 3.27
N THR A 120 22.66 0.15 3.65
CA THR A 120 21.77 -0.88 3.13
C THR A 120 21.45 -1.88 4.23
N ILE A 121 20.16 -2.15 4.40
CA ILE A 121 19.62 -3.27 5.18
C ILE A 121 19.09 -4.28 4.16
N MET A 122 19.61 -5.50 4.13
CA MET A 122 19.29 -6.47 3.08
C MET A 122 19.03 -7.85 3.66
N GLY A 123 17.94 -8.47 3.19
CA GLY A 123 17.60 -9.87 3.39
C GLY A 123 17.33 -10.50 2.03
N GLY A 124 18.39 -10.74 1.26
CA GLY A 124 18.27 -11.25 -0.11
C GLY A 124 17.71 -12.68 -0.20
N TYR A 125 17.39 -13.10 -1.43
CA TYR A 125 16.84 -14.43 -1.72
C TYR A 125 17.68 -15.56 -1.11
N ALA A 126 17.02 -16.43 -0.35
CA ALA A 126 17.63 -17.49 0.43
C ALA A 126 17.03 -18.87 0.05
N PRO A 127 17.55 -19.55 -0.99
CA PRO A 127 17.10 -20.88 -1.40
C PRO A 127 17.64 -21.97 -0.46
N ILE A 128 17.22 -21.95 0.81
CA ILE A 128 17.71 -22.85 1.87
C ILE A 128 17.13 -24.25 1.69
N VAL A 129 15.80 -24.36 1.58
CA VAL A 129 15.10 -25.59 1.20
C VAL A 129 14.79 -25.50 -0.28
N GLN A 130 15.45 -26.34 -1.07
CA GLN A 130 15.23 -26.46 -2.51
C GLN A 130 14.45 -27.75 -2.76
N VAL A 131 13.26 -27.61 -3.33
CA VAL A 131 12.35 -28.70 -3.66
C VAL A 131 12.40 -28.93 -5.16
N GLY A 132 13.12 -29.99 -5.55
CA GLY A 132 13.20 -30.45 -6.92
C GLY A 132 11.93 -31.19 -7.33
N THR A 133 11.45 -30.85 -8.53
CA THR A 133 10.20 -31.37 -9.13
C THR A 133 10.44 -32.24 -10.36
N GLY A 134 11.69 -32.33 -10.80
CA GLY A 134 12.10 -32.92 -12.08
C GLY A 134 13.13 -32.02 -12.75
N GLU A 135 13.64 -32.40 -13.91
CA GLU A 135 14.37 -31.48 -14.80
C GLU A 135 13.37 -30.88 -15.80
N GLY A 136 13.46 -29.57 -16.05
CA GLY A 136 12.68 -28.89 -17.08
C GLY A 136 11.26 -28.51 -16.66
N THR A 137 11.03 -28.24 -15.38
CA THR A 137 9.72 -27.79 -14.89
C THR A 137 9.40 -26.39 -15.44
N ALA A 138 8.26 -26.27 -16.12
CA ALA A 138 7.69 -25.00 -16.51
C ALA A 138 6.70 -24.55 -15.42
N TRP A 139 6.85 -23.30 -14.96
CA TRP A 139 5.98 -22.70 -13.95
C TRP A 139 5.06 -21.65 -14.56
N GLN A 140 3.78 -21.66 -14.18
CA GLN A 140 2.82 -20.63 -14.54
C GLN A 140 1.99 -20.22 -13.33
N VAL A 141 1.79 -18.92 -13.14
CA VAL A 141 0.78 -18.38 -12.22
C VAL A 141 -0.60 -18.71 -12.77
N VAL A 142 -1.37 -19.53 -12.04
CA VAL A 142 -2.70 -20.03 -12.43
C VAL A 142 -3.83 -19.45 -11.58
N ALA A 143 -3.50 -18.84 -10.44
CA ALA A 143 -4.45 -18.09 -9.63
C ALA A 143 -3.69 -17.12 -8.72
N TYR A 144 -4.32 -16.00 -8.39
CA TYR A 144 -3.89 -15.10 -7.34
C TYR A 144 -5.09 -14.38 -6.74
N ASP A 145 -4.95 -13.96 -5.50
CA ASP A 145 -5.74 -12.92 -4.86
C ASP A 145 -4.77 -11.84 -4.34
N GLU A 146 -5.22 -10.90 -3.51
CA GLU A 146 -4.36 -9.79 -3.07
C GLU A 146 -3.17 -10.24 -2.22
N LEU A 147 -3.32 -11.32 -1.44
CA LEU A 147 -2.27 -11.77 -0.52
C LEU A 147 -1.59 -13.05 -0.98
N SER A 148 -2.19 -13.82 -1.89
CA SER A 148 -1.68 -15.15 -2.28
C SER A 148 -1.54 -15.34 -3.77
N VAL A 149 -0.57 -16.17 -4.15
CA VAL A 149 -0.33 -16.59 -5.53
C VAL A 149 -0.15 -18.11 -5.59
N THR A 150 -0.74 -18.72 -6.61
CA THR A 150 -0.63 -20.15 -6.92
C THR A 150 0.07 -20.33 -8.25
N LEU A 151 1.17 -21.09 -8.25
CA LEU A 151 1.89 -21.49 -9.46
C LEU A 151 1.67 -22.97 -9.74
N GLU A 152 1.31 -23.32 -10.96
CA GLU A 152 1.31 -24.69 -11.45
C GLU A 152 2.68 -25.02 -12.05
N GLY A 153 3.25 -26.16 -11.64
CA GLY A 153 4.41 -26.75 -12.27
C GLY A 153 3.99 -27.84 -13.25
N ALA A 154 4.60 -27.86 -14.43
CA ALA A 154 4.40 -28.90 -15.43
C ALA A 154 5.75 -29.42 -15.96
N VAL A 155 5.85 -30.74 -16.17
CA VAL A 155 7.02 -31.39 -16.78
C VAL A 155 6.57 -32.05 -18.07
N ASP A 156 7.27 -31.79 -19.17
CA ASP A 156 6.88 -32.23 -20.52
C ASP A 156 5.44 -31.83 -20.92
N GLY A 157 4.93 -30.74 -20.35
CA GLY A 157 3.57 -30.24 -20.58
C GLY A 157 2.48 -30.90 -19.73
N GLU A 158 2.83 -31.84 -18.85
CA GLU A 158 1.89 -32.48 -17.93
C GLU A 158 1.98 -31.85 -16.53
N PRO A 159 0.86 -31.37 -15.94
CA PRO A 159 0.85 -30.81 -14.60
C PRO A 159 1.29 -31.82 -13.54
N ILE A 160 2.24 -31.42 -12.71
CA ILE A 160 2.71 -32.24 -11.57
C ILE A 160 2.09 -31.78 -10.25
N GLY A 161 1.68 -30.52 -10.16
CA GLY A 161 1.04 -29.95 -8.98
C GLY A 161 1.17 -28.43 -8.91
N THR A 162 0.63 -27.86 -7.85
CA THR A 162 0.63 -26.42 -7.61
C THR A 162 1.35 -26.05 -6.33
N VAL A 163 2.17 -25.00 -6.34
CA VAL A 163 2.72 -24.37 -5.14
C VAL A 163 1.94 -23.09 -4.83
N ARG A 164 1.57 -22.90 -3.56
CA ARG A 164 0.89 -21.71 -3.07
C ARG A 164 1.67 -21.08 -1.94
N ILE A 165 1.78 -19.75 -2.02
CA ILE A 165 2.39 -18.88 -1.02
C ILE A 165 1.48 -17.68 -0.77
N ALA A 166 1.60 -17.07 0.41
CA ALA A 166 0.84 -15.87 0.77
C ALA A 166 1.66 -14.95 1.67
N GLU A 167 1.42 -13.65 1.55
CA GLU A 167 2.05 -12.66 2.41
C GLU A 167 1.73 -12.85 3.88
N GLY A 168 2.74 -12.67 4.71
CA GLY A 168 2.70 -12.95 6.14
C GLY A 168 2.64 -14.41 6.50
N SER A 169 2.49 -15.35 5.56
CA SER A 169 2.44 -16.77 5.89
C SER A 169 3.86 -17.37 5.97
N PRO A 170 4.20 -18.11 7.04
CA PRO A 170 5.44 -18.86 7.11
C PRO A 170 5.40 -20.18 6.31
N PHE A 171 4.30 -20.44 5.59
CA PHE A 171 4.02 -21.73 4.93
C PHE A 171 4.15 -21.65 3.41
N VAL A 172 4.84 -22.62 2.84
CA VAL A 172 4.85 -22.89 1.39
C VAL A 172 4.26 -24.26 1.16
N THR A 173 3.14 -24.33 0.45
CA THR A 173 2.40 -25.60 0.26
C THR A 173 2.42 -26.04 -1.20
N PHE A 174 2.91 -27.25 -1.46
CA PHE A 174 2.75 -27.92 -2.75
C PHE A 174 1.60 -28.92 -2.67
N THR A 175 0.70 -28.93 -3.65
CA THR A 175 -0.39 -29.91 -3.79
C THR A 175 -0.23 -30.65 -5.11
N ALA A 176 -0.15 -31.98 -5.04
CA ALA A 176 0.15 -32.81 -6.20
C ALA A 176 -1.07 -32.97 -7.14
N ALA A 177 -0.88 -32.71 -8.44
CA ALA A 177 -1.91 -32.93 -9.46
C ALA A 177 -1.99 -34.41 -9.89
N SER A 178 -0.91 -35.17 -9.67
CA SER A 178 -0.83 -36.61 -9.89
C SER A 178 0.18 -37.22 -8.90
N ALA A 179 0.36 -38.54 -8.90
CA ALA A 179 1.38 -39.16 -8.07
C ALA A 179 2.79 -38.67 -8.47
N VAL A 180 3.51 -38.04 -7.54
CA VAL A 180 4.78 -37.36 -7.81
C VAL A 180 5.80 -37.63 -6.71
N GLY A 181 7.06 -37.77 -7.10
CA GLY A 181 8.20 -37.81 -6.20
C GLY A 181 8.95 -36.49 -6.25
N LEU A 182 8.97 -35.77 -5.14
CA LEU A 182 9.75 -34.54 -4.97
C LEU A 182 11.09 -34.87 -4.30
N SER A 183 12.13 -34.12 -4.64
CA SER A 183 13.43 -34.19 -3.97
C SER A 183 13.68 -32.94 -3.15
N THR A 184 14.36 -33.06 -2.01
CA THR A 184 14.84 -31.92 -1.23
C THR A 184 16.37 -31.92 -1.17
N ASN A 185 17.00 -30.75 -1.20
CA ASN A 185 18.46 -30.66 -1.00
C ASN A 185 18.90 -31.06 0.43
N LEU A 186 18.00 -30.97 1.41
CA LEU A 186 18.24 -31.28 2.81
C LEU A 186 17.48 -32.55 3.25
N PRO A 187 18.08 -33.44 4.07
CA PRO A 187 17.43 -34.67 4.52
C PRO A 187 16.51 -34.40 5.71
N PHE A 188 15.20 -34.45 5.49
CA PHE A 188 14.20 -34.31 6.55
C PHE A 188 14.11 -35.61 7.38
N ALA A 189 14.11 -35.46 8.71
CA ALA A 189 14.01 -36.55 9.67
C ALA A 189 12.72 -36.44 10.49
N ALA A 190 12.17 -37.57 10.92
CA ALA A 190 10.94 -37.59 11.71
C ALA A 190 11.14 -36.86 13.05
N ASP A 191 10.20 -35.98 13.38
CA ASP A 191 10.19 -35.16 14.58
C ASP A 191 8.73 -34.99 15.03
N GLY A 192 8.31 -35.76 16.03
CA GLY A 192 6.91 -35.80 16.47
C GLY A 192 5.97 -36.22 15.33
N ASP A 193 4.94 -35.41 15.09
CA ASP A 193 3.96 -35.60 14.02
C ASP A 193 4.38 -34.91 12.69
N ALA A 194 5.59 -34.35 12.65
CA ALA A 194 6.16 -33.64 11.51
C ALA A 194 7.54 -34.21 11.13
N TRP A 195 8.18 -33.54 10.19
CA TRP A 195 9.58 -33.76 9.82
C TRP A 195 10.37 -32.48 10.01
N SER A 196 11.63 -32.59 10.41
CA SER A 196 12.49 -31.43 10.62
C SER A 196 13.88 -31.59 10.03
N VAL A 197 14.51 -30.45 9.74
CA VAL A 197 15.91 -30.36 9.34
C VAL A 197 16.49 -29.00 9.75
N GLN A 198 17.80 -28.95 10.02
CA GLN A 198 18.50 -27.68 10.22
C GLN A 198 18.91 -27.11 8.86
N GLY A 199 18.47 -25.88 8.56
CA GLY A 199 18.82 -25.14 7.34
C GLY A 199 19.45 -23.78 7.67
N GLY A 200 20.77 -23.67 7.54
CA GLY A 200 21.46 -22.44 7.95
C GLY A 200 21.24 -22.14 9.44
N ALA A 201 20.77 -20.93 9.75
CA ALA A 201 20.55 -20.47 11.12
C ALA A 201 19.24 -20.98 11.77
N ALA A 202 18.27 -21.46 10.98
CA ALA A 202 16.95 -21.85 11.47
C ALA A 202 16.67 -23.35 11.28
N ALA A 203 15.78 -23.89 12.11
CA ALA A 203 15.15 -25.17 11.84
C ALA A 203 14.02 -24.99 10.82
N TYR A 204 13.81 -26.00 9.98
CA TYR A 204 12.72 -26.06 9.01
C TYR A 204 11.87 -27.29 9.29
N GLY A 205 10.57 -27.13 9.14
CA GLY A 205 9.58 -28.19 9.28
C GLY A 205 8.96 -28.57 7.94
N LEU A 206 8.46 -29.81 7.88
CA LEU A 206 7.65 -30.35 6.80
C LEU A 206 6.49 -31.15 7.41
N VAL A 207 5.27 -30.81 7.01
CA VAL A 207 4.05 -31.58 7.30
C VAL A 207 3.47 -32.12 6.00
N THR A 208 3.18 -33.42 5.97
CA THR A 208 2.60 -34.08 4.80
C THR A 208 1.99 -35.44 5.16
N PRO A 209 0.86 -35.84 4.55
CA PRO A 209 0.37 -37.22 4.59
C PRO A 209 1.14 -38.15 3.63
N GLY A 210 2.05 -37.62 2.83
CA GLY A 210 2.93 -38.37 1.93
C GLY A 210 4.01 -39.17 2.65
N ARG A 211 4.81 -39.89 1.88
CA ARG A 211 5.95 -40.64 2.42
C ARG A 211 7.22 -39.80 2.32
N VAL A 212 7.85 -39.51 3.44
CA VAL A 212 9.17 -38.86 3.50
C VAL A 212 10.26 -39.89 3.77
N SER A 213 11.35 -39.83 3.00
CA SER A 213 12.54 -40.66 3.19
C SER A 213 13.81 -39.89 2.90
N GLY A 214 14.38 -39.26 3.94
CA GLY A 214 15.57 -38.43 3.80
C GLY A 214 15.31 -37.23 2.90
N THR A 215 15.84 -37.26 1.69
CA THR A 215 15.75 -36.18 0.69
C THR A 215 14.60 -36.37 -0.31
N THR A 216 13.62 -37.22 -0.01
CA THR A 216 12.54 -37.56 -0.95
C THR A 216 11.19 -37.44 -0.24
N VAL A 217 10.23 -36.83 -0.93
CA VAL A 217 8.82 -36.71 -0.51
C VAL A 217 7.94 -37.28 -1.63
N GLU A 218 7.28 -38.40 -1.37
CA GLU A 218 6.35 -39.04 -2.31
C GLU A 218 4.91 -38.64 -1.96
N LEU A 219 4.21 -38.04 -2.92
CA LEU A 219 2.82 -37.61 -2.81
C LEU A 219 1.95 -38.37 -3.80
N GLY A 220 0.76 -38.78 -3.35
CA GLY A 220 -0.34 -39.18 -4.23
C GLY A 220 -1.10 -37.96 -4.76
N GLU A 221 -1.95 -38.20 -5.76
CA GLU A 221 -2.85 -37.16 -6.30
C GLU A 221 -3.69 -36.52 -5.18
N GLY A 222 -3.72 -35.18 -5.17
CA GLY A 222 -4.41 -34.37 -4.18
C GLY A 222 -3.73 -34.28 -2.80
N GLN A 223 -2.64 -35.01 -2.56
CA GLN A 223 -1.88 -34.87 -1.33
C GLN A 223 -1.00 -33.61 -1.36
N SER A 224 -0.83 -32.99 -0.19
CA SER A 224 -0.02 -31.79 -0.02
C SER A 224 1.27 -32.05 0.76
N ALA A 225 2.23 -31.16 0.61
CA ALA A 225 3.40 -31.02 1.46
C ALA A 225 3.59 -29.54 1.80
N THR A 226 3.64 -29.23 3.10
CA THR A 226 3.78 -27.87 3.61
C THR A 226 5.14 -27.71 4.29
N TRP A 227 6.00 -26.85 3.74
CA TRP A 227 7.28 -26.49 4.35
C TRP A 227 7.17 -25.16 5.08
N PHE A 228 7.92 -25.03 6.18
CA PHE A 228 8.01 -23.79 6.95
C PHE A 228 9.35 -23.64 7.62
N ALA A 229 9.69 -22.39 7.96
CA ALA A 229 10.80 -22.09 8.85
C ALA A 229 10.30 -21.84 10.27
N VAL A 230 11.00 -22.39 11.25
CA VAL A 230 10.68 -22.22 12.67
C VAL A 230 11.17 -20.84 13.13
N PRO A 231 10.31 -20.02 13.76
CA PRO A 231 10.72 -18.72 14.29
C PRO A 231 11.62 -18.87 15.52
N GLU A 232 12.32 -17.80 15.86
CA GLU A 232 13.00 -17.72 17.15
C GLU A 232 11.97 -17.82 18.29
N GLY A 233 12.29 -18.61 19.31
CA GLY A 233 11.40 -18.85 20.47
C GLY A 233 10.41 -20.01 20.31
N ALA A 234 10.32 -20.64 19.13
CA ALA A 234 9.40 -21.75 18.87
C ALA A 234 10.12 -23.04 18.45
N THR A 235 9.33 -24.09 18.29
CA THR A 235 9.74 -25.41 17.80
C THR A 235 8.92 -25.84 16.59
N VAL A 236 9.37 -26.88 15.89
CA VAL A 236 8.60 -27.50 14.80
C VAL A 236 7.21 -27.94 15.26
N GLN A 237 7.09 -28.42 16.50
CA GLN A 237 5.83 -28.92 17.04
C GLN A 237 4.81 -27.81 17.31
N ASP A 238 5.26 -26.56 17.49
CA ASP A 238 4.36 -25.42 17.68
C ASP A 238 3.70 -25.00 16.35
N LEU A 239 4.42 -25.16 15.23
CA LEU A 239 3.92 -24.79 13.89
C LEU A 239 3.25 -25.96 13.15
N ALA A 240 3.64 -27.21 13.43
CA ALA A 240 3.16 -28.36 12.68
C ALA A 240 1.62 -28.45 12.58
N PRO A 241 0.84 -28.27 13.67
CA PRO A 241 -0.62 -28.30 13.58
C PRO A 241 -1.23 -27.18 12.74
N LEU A 242 -0.54 -26.04 12.60
CA LEU A 242 -0.98 -24.88 11.81
C LEU A 242 -0.61 -25.02 10.32
N ALA A 243 0.23 -26.01 9.99
CA ALA A 243 0.72 -26.31 8.65
C ALA A 243 0.00 -27.51 7.99
N GLU A 244 -0.82 -28.25 8.76
CA GLU A 244 -1.54 -29.45 8.31
C GLU A 244 -2.51 -29.13 7.17
N ASP A 245 -3.24 -28.02 7.31
CA ASP A 245 -4.29 -27.61 6.38
C ASP A 245 -3.78 -26.55 5.39
N PRO A 246 -3.71 -26.86 4.08
CA PRO A 246 -3.30 -25.90 3.07
C PRO A 246 -4.19 -24.66 3.05
N LEU A 247 -3.57 -23.49 2.85
CA LEU A 247 -4.27 -22.25 2.56
C LEU A 247 -5.10 -22.39 1.28
N ALA A 248 -6.41 -22.16 1.37
CA ALA A 248 -7.35 -22.25 0.26
C ALA A 248 -7.54 -20.90 -0.46
N SER A 249 -7.63 -19.81 0.29
CA SER A 249 -7.81 -18.44 -0.23
C SER A 249 -7.46 -17.40 0.83
N THR A 250 -7.26 -16.16 0.41
CA THR A 250 -7.21 -15.02 1.32
C THR A 250 -8.25 -13.97 0.96
N THR A 251 -8.62 -13.12 1.93
CA THR A 251 -9.48 -11.98 1.65
C THR A 251 -9.09 -10.77 2.47
N VAL A 252 -9.15 -9.59 1.85
CA VAL A 252 -8.99 -8.30 2.52
C VAL A 252 -10.38 -7.72 2.81
N SER A 253 -10.55 -7.22 4.03
CA SER A 253 -11.71 -6.41 4.40
C SER A 253 -11.28 -5.29 5.34
N TYR A 254 -12.02 -4.19 5.35
CA TYR A 254 -11.69 -3.05 6.18
C TYR A 254 -12.92 -2.37 6.74
N ARG A 255 -12.71 -1.40 7.63
CA ARG A 255 -13.75 -0.56 8.21
C ARG A 255 -13.17 0.80 8.55
N ILE A 256 -13.94 1.85 8.25
CA ILE A 256 -13.66 3.22 8.70
C ILE A 256 -14.64 3.61 9.80
N ALA A 257 -14.11 3.94 10.96
CA ALA A 257 -14.85 4.52 12.09
C ALA A 257 -14.05 5.72 12.63
N ASP A 258 -13.68 5.70 13.92
CA ASP A 258 -12.71 6.65 14.48
C ASP A 258 -11.29 6.35 13.98
N GLU A 259 -11.04 5.10 13.59
CA GLU A 259 -9.79 4.58 13.01
C GLU A 259 -10.10 3.78 11.73
N ALA A 260 -9.06 3.50 10.95
CA ALA A 260 -9.10 2.53 9.86
C ALA A 260 -8.73 1.15 10.41
N THR A 261 -9.65 0.20 10.40
CA THR A 261 -9.38 -1.19 10.78
C THR A 261 -9.21 -2.04 9.52
N THR A 262 -8.12 -2.79 9.44
CA THR A 262 -7.86 -3.78 8.40
C THR A 262 -8.03 -5.18 8.97
N THR A 263 -8.58 -6.09 8.18
CA THR A 263 -8.60 -7.52 8.50
C THR A 263 -8.25 -8.34 7.26
N LEU A 264 -7.19 -9.14 7.37
CA LEU A 264 -6.76 -10.12 6.38
C LEU A 264 -7.18 -11.51 6.86
N GLU A 265 -8.07 -12.18 6.14
CA GLU A 265 -8.50 -13.55 6.45
C GLU A 265 -7.62 -14.55 5.69
N TYR A 266 -7.10 -15.56 6.40
CA TYR A 266 -6.36 -16.68 5.86
C TYR A 266 -7.22 -17.94 5.99
N ARG A 267 -7.92 -18.30 4.92
CA ARG A 267 -8.84 -19.44 4.93
C ARG A 267 -8.10 -20.70 4.54
N THR A 268 -7.94 -21.63 5.48
CA THR A 268 -7.45 -22.98 5.20
C THR A 268 -8.54 -23.87 4.61
N SER A 269 -8.14 -24.99 4.00
CA SER A 269 -9.06 -25.92 3.32
C SER A 269 -10.13 -26.51 4.26
N ASP A 270 -9.79 -26.74 5.52
CA ASP A 270 -10.70 -27.25 6.55
C ASP A 270 -11.30 -26.14 7.44
N GLY A 271 -10.94 -24.87 7.17
CA GLY A 271 -11.38 -23.69 7.92
C GLY A 271 -10.78 -23.57 9.32
N GLY A 272 -9.77 -24.39 9.63
CA GLY A 272 -8.98 -24.34 10.85
C GLY A 272 -7.98 -23.18 10.90
N PRO A 273 -7.38 -22.91 12.07
CA PRO A 273 -6.37 -21.87 12.23
C PRO A 273 -5.10 -22.20 11.43
N THR A 274 -4.41 -21.15 11.00
CA THR A 274 -3.05 -21.19 10.45
C THR A 274 -2.14 -20.25 11.24
N ALA A 275 -1.01 -19.85 10.68
CA ALA A 275 -0.10 -18.86 11.26
C ALA A 275 0.16 -17.71 10.29
N PHE A 276 0.31 -16.50 10.85
CA PHE A 276 0.68 -15.29 10.12
C PHE A 276 1.64 -14.44 10.94
N ALA A 277 2.58 -13.81 10.24
CA ALA A 277 3.54 -12.87 10.81
C ALA A 277 2.97 -11.46 10.72
N ALA A 278 2.81 -10.78 11.85
CA ALA A 278 2.53 -9.36 11.87
C ALA A 278 3.84 -8.59 11.68
N MET A 279 3.80 -7.56 10.83
CA MET A 279 4.90 -6.61 10.68
C MET A 279 4.96 -5.64 11.88
N PRO A 280 6.11 -4.99 12.15
CA PRO A 280 6.25 -4.09 13.30
C PRO A 280 5.16 -3.02 13.42
N HIS A 281 4.79 -2.35 12.31
CA HIS A 281 3.75 -1.31 12.36
C HIS A 281 2.37 -1.85 12.75
N GLN A 282 2.09 -3.12 12.44
CA GLN A 282 0.82 -3.78 12.75
C GLN A 282 0.79 -4.28 14.20
N ALA A 283 1.94 -4.77 14.69
CA ALA A 283 2.07 -5.48 15.95
C ALA A 283 1.59 -4.65 17.16
N ASP A 284 1.84 -3.34 17.13
CA ASP A 284 1.46 -2.42 18.21
C ASP A 284 -0.06 -2.20 18.33
N ASN A 285 -0.81 -2.41 17.23
CA ASN A 285 -2.24 -2.11 17.13
C ASN A 285 -3.09 -3.35 16.78
N LEU A 286 -2.61 -4.55 17.09
CA LEU A 286 -3.34 -5.80 16.81
C LEU A 286 -4.67 -5.89 17.56
N ILE A 287 -5.67 -6.42 16.86
CA ILE A 287 -7.02 -6.65 17.38
C ILE A 287 -7.26 -8.15 17.46
N GLY A 288 -7.43 -8.67 18.68
CA GLY A 288 -7.86 -10.05 18.89
C GLY A 288 -6.84 -11.13 18.53
N ALA A 289 -5.56 -10.76 18.38
CA ALA A 289 -4.48 -11.72 18.15
C ALA A 289 -4.29 -12.67 19.34
N ALA A 290 -3.83 -13.89 19.05
CA ALA A 290 -3.44 -14.88 20.06
C ALA A 290 -2.14 -14.46 20.77
N GLU A 291 -1.66 -15.30 21.69
CA GLU A 291 -0.30 -15.14 22.22
C GLU A 291 0.74 -15.34 21.10
N PRO A 292 1.82 -14.52 21.06
CA PRO A 292 2.91 -14.70 20.12
C PRO A 292 3.53 -16.10 20.19
N ILE A 293 3.78 -16.72 19.04
CA ILE A 293 4.47 -18.01 18.92
C ILE A 293 6.00 -17.81 18.94
N GLY A 294 6.48 -16.78 18.23
CA GLY A 294 7.89 -16.50 18.05
C GLY A 294 8.12 -15.34 17.09
N THR A 295 9.37 -15.07 16.75
CA THR A 295 9.74 -13.93 15.89
C THR A 295 10.62 -14.32 14.71
N TYR A 296 10.60 -13.49 13.66
CA TYR A 296 11.52 -13.58 12.52
C TYR A 296 12.19 -12.22 12.28
N PRO A 297 13.52 -12.16 12.09
CA PRO A 297 14.16 -10.94 11.62
C PRO A 297 13.76 -10.66 10.16
N SER A 298 13.47 -9.40 9.84
CA SER A 298 13.24 -8.95 8.46
C SER A 298 13.89 -7.59 8.20
N ILE A 299 13.93 -7.17 6.94
CA ILE A 299 14.39 -5.83 6.56
C ILE A 299 13.47 -4.70 7.07
N PHE A 300 12.25 -5.04 7.50
CA PHE A 300 11.27 -4.11 8.05
C PHE A 300 11.29 -4.07 9.58
N GLY A 301 12.20 -4.82 10.22
CA GLY A 301 12.23 -5.00 11.67
C GLY A 301 11.84 -6.43 12.06
N THR A 302 11.69 -6.66 13.35
CA THR A 302 11.31 -7.97 13.87
C THR A 302 9.82 -8.26 13.64
N LEU A 303 9.53 -9.27 12.80
CA LEU A 303 8.17 -9.78 12.59
C LEU A 303 7.75 -10.67 13.77
N THR A 304 6.47 -10.63 14.16
CA THR A 304 5.94 -11.45 15.25
C THR A 304 4.89 -12.44 14.72
N LEU A 305 5.07 -13.74 14.99
CA LEU A 305 4.18 -14.79 14.50
C LEU A 305 3.03 -15.09 15.47
N TYR A 306 1.82 -15.19 14.94
CA TYR A 306 0.61 -15.53 15.66
C TYR A 306 -0.13 -16.69 15.00
N ALA A 307 -0.89 -17.46 15.78
CA ALA A 307 -1.88 -18.41 15.27
C ALA A 307 -3.26 -17.75 15.12
N GLY A 308 -4.01 -18.12 14.09
CA GLY A 308 -5.39 -17.67 13.90
C GLY A 308 -5.91 -17.91 12.50
N THR A 309 -7.09 -17.37 12.22
CA THR A 309 -7.69 -17.36 10.87
C THR A 309 -7.69 -15.95 10.25
N GLU A 310 -7.38 -14.92 11.03
CA GLU A 310 -7.32 -13.54 10.55
C GLU A 310 -6.25 -12.71 11.28
N LEU A 311 -5.55 -11.87 10.53
CA LEU A 311 -4.69 -10.80 11.03
C LEU A 311 -5.50 -9.49 10.99
N SER A 312 -5.62 -8.79 12.11
CA SER A 312 -6.39 -7.55 12.20
C SER A 312 -5.67 -6.50 13.03
N TRP A 313 -5.66 -5.25 12.56
CA TRP A 313 -5.09 -4.10 13.27
C TRP A 313 -5.85 -2.81 12.93
N SER A 314 -5.62 -1.74 13.70
CA SER A 314 -6.12 -0.41 13.38
C SER A 314 -5.02 0.63 13.21
N GLU A 315 -5.29 1.60 12.34
CA GLU A 315 -4.44 2.76 12.09
C GLU A 315 -5.25 4.06 12.26
N PRO A 316 -4.61 5.15 12.74
CA PRO A 316 -5.26 6.45 12.82
C PRO A 316 -5.60 6.96 11.41
N LEU A 317 -6.78 7.57 11.30
CA LEU A 317 -7.21 8.18 10.04
C LEU A 317 -6.37 9.42 9.71
N GLN A 318 -6.08 9.56 8.42
CA GLN A 318 -5.51 10.78 7.86
C GLN A 318 -6.61 11.65 7.24
N GLU A 319 -6.45 12.96 7.32
CA GLU A 319 -7.41 13.89 6.73
C GLU A 319 -6.96 14.28 5.32
N ALA A 320 -7.76 13.92 4.31
CA ALA A 320 -7.60 14.46 2.97
C ALA A 320 -8.12 15.90 2.93
N ARG A 321 -7.19 16.87 2.91
CA ARG A 321 -7.48 18.32 2.90
C ARG A 321 -7.21 18.90 1.52
N PRO A 322 -8.10 19.73 0.96
CA PRO A 322 -7.89 20.38 -0.34
C PRO A 322 -6.93 21.57 -0.29
N GLY A 323 -6.65 22.12 0.90
CA GLY A 323 -5.84 23.33 1.08
C GLY A 323 -5.40 23.52 2.52
N LEU A 324 -4.49 24.46 2.75
CA LEU A 324 -4.02 24.86 4.08
C LEU A 324 -5.06 25.73 4.81
N ASP A 325 -5.04 25.76 6.14
CA ASP A 325 -5.81 26.74 6.93
C ASP A 325 -5.01 28.04 7.10
N LEU A 326 -5.44 29.11 6.41
CA LEU A 326 -4.84 30.44 6.47
C LEU A 326 -5.74 31.46 7.20
N SER A 327 -6.71 30.98 7.98
CA SER A 327 -7.61 31.85 8.74
C SER A 327 -6.87 32.62 9.85
N GLY A 328 -5.76 32.06 10.36
CA GLY A 328 -4.93 32.65 11.42
C GLY A 328 -3.95 33.74 10.97
N LEU A 329 -3.86 34.07 9.67
CA LEU A 329 -2.90 35.07 9.17
C LEU A 329 -3.23 36.50 9.64
N THR A 330 -2.19 37.26 10.00
CA THR A 330 -2.30 38.70 10.22
C THR A 330 -2.54 39.45 8.90
N GLY A 331 -2.92 40.74 8.98
CA GLY A 331 -3.12 41.56 7.79
C GLY A 331 -1.85 41.70 6.93
N ASP A 332 -0.70 41.85 7.56
CA ASP A 332 0.59 42.01 6.86
C ASP A 332 1.02 40.70 6.19
N GLU A 333 0.86 39.56 6.87
CA GLU A 333 1.16 38.23 6.29
C GLU A 333 0.22 37.89 5.13
N ARG A 334 -1.06 38.24 5.26
CA ARG A 334 -2.03 38.05 4.17
C ARG A 334 -1.64 38.88 2.95
N ALA A 335 -1.19 40.12 3.14
CA ALA A 335 -0.72 40.98 2.06
C ALA A 335 0.57 40.44 1.41
N GLU A 336 1.55 40.03 2.22
CA GLU A 336 2.80 39.38 1.76
C GLU A 336 2.49 38.16 0.89
N LEU A 337 1.59 37.29 1.37
CA LEU A 337 1.24 36.08 0.65
C LEU A 337 0.42 36.36 -0.62
N ALA A 338 -0.49 37.34 -0.61
CA ALA A 338 -1.21 37.76 -1.81
C ALA A 338 -0.26 38.28 -2.90
N ASP A 339 0.76 39.06 -2.54
CA ASP A 339 1.78 39.54 -3.49
C ASP A 339 2.65 38.39 -4.01
N ALA A 340 3.02 37.43 -3.16
CA ALA A 340 3.75 36.24 -3.57
C ALA A 340 2.95 35.39 -4.57
N VAL A 341 1.67 35.14 -4.30
CA VAL A 341 0.77 34.41 -5.21
C VAL A 341 0.70 35.08 -6.57
N ARG A 342 0.51 36.41 -6.64
CA ARG A 342 0.48 37.13 -7.92
C ARG A 342 1.78 36.98 -8.70
N ALA A 343 2.91 36.98 -8.01
CA ALA A 343 4.21 36.80 -8.64
C ALA A 343 4.38 35.38 -9.20
N ASP A 344 3.97 34.35 -8.45
CA ASP A 344 4.06 32.96 -8.89
C ASP A 344 3.11 32.67 -10.06
N VAL A 345 1.87 33.19 -10.03
CA VAL A 345 0.93 33.08 -11.16
C VAL A 345 1.49 33.76 -12.41
N ALA A 346 2.07 34.95 -12.27
CA ALA A 346 2.69 35.67 -13.40
C ALA A 346 3.93 34.97 -13.98
N ALA A 347 4.61 34.13 -13.18
CA ALA A 347 5.79 33.38 -13.57
C ALA A 347 5.48 31.94 -14.04
N ALA A 348 4.21 31.52 -14.04
CA ALA A 348 3.83 30.13 -14.28
C ALA A 348 4.12 29.67 -15.73
N ASP A 349 5.04 28.71 -15.86
CA ASP A 349 5.42 28.06 -17.12
C ASP A 349 4.30 27.19 -17.72
N PRO A 350 4.31 26.90 -19.04
CA PRO A 350 3.37 25.96 -19.66
C PRO A 350 3.40 24.57 -19.01
N TYR A 351 2.25 23.88 -19.01
CA TYR A 351 2.16 22.53 -18.46
C TYR A 351 3.02 21.53 -19.26
N PRO A 352 3.82 20.69 -18.57
CA PRO A 352 4.52 19.57 -19.19
C PRO A 352 3.57 18.55 -19.81
N ALA A 353 4.04 17.86 -20.83
CA ALA A 353 3.23 16.97 -21.67
C ALA A 353 3.10 15.54 -21.17
N ASP A 354 4.02 15.10 -20.29
CA ASP A 354 3.99 13.80 -19.64
C ASP A 354 3.14 13.81 -18.37
N THR A 355 2.69 12.64 -17.95
CA THR A 355 1.76 12.53 -16.81
C THR A 355 2.39 12.88 -15.47
N TYR A 356 3.70 12.65 -15.27
CA TYR A 356 4.36 12.98 -14.00
C TYR A 356 4.43 14.49 -13.79
N PHE A 357 5.20 15.18 -14.64
CA PHE A 357 5.43 16.61 -14.47
C PHE A 357 4.17 17.43 -14.80
N GLY A 358 3.32 16.93 -15.71
CA GLY A 358 2.01 17.53 -16.00
C GLY A 358 1.06 17.45 -14.80
N GLY A 359 0.95 16.28 -14.17
CA GLY A 359 0.19 16.08 -12.94
C GLY A 359 0.72 16.94 -11.80
N LYS A 360 2.03 16.89 -11.55
CA LYS A 360 2.71 17.68 -10.51
C LYS A 360 2.43 19.18 -10.64
N ALA A 361 2.46 19.72 -11.87
CA ALA A 361 2.12 21.12 -12.14
C ALA A 361 0.62 21.43 -11.92
N LEU A 362 -0.30 20.52 -12.28
CA LEU A 362 -1.73 20.67 -11.97
C LEU A 362 -1.99 20.72 -10.47
N TYR A 363 -1.37 19.82 -9.71
CA TYR A 363 -1.44 19.81 -8.25
C TYR A 363 -0.91 21.12 -7.66
N ARG A 364 0.29 21.56 -8.05
CA ARG A 364 0.89 22.82 -7.60
C ARG A 364 -0.05 24.01 -7.82
N ASP A 365 -0.63 24.11 -9.01
CA ASP A 365 -1.51 25.21 -9.37
C ASP A 365 -2.87 25.13 -8.64
N ALA A 366 -3.37 23.92 -8.34
CA ALA A 366 -4.56 23.74 -7.49
C ALA A 366 -4.29 24.23 -6.06
N GLN A 367 -3.10 23.97 -5.50
CA GLN A 367 -2.69 24.50 -4.19
C GLN A 367 -2.58 26.02 -4.21
N LEU A 368 -1.98 26.57 -5.27
CA LEU A 368 -1.85 28.02 -5.45
C LEU A 368 -3.22 28.71 -5.54
N LEU A 369 -4.20 28.10 -6.20
CA LEU A 369 -5.58 28.59 -6.27
C LEU A 369 -6.24 28.65 -4.89
N GLN A 370 -6.05 27.64 -4.05
CA GLN A 370 -6.58 27.62 -2.69
C GLN A 370 -5.99 28.76 -1.84
N ILE A 371 -4.69 29.01 -1.98
CA ILE A 371 -4.04 30.14 -1.30
C ILE A 371 -4.59 31.46 -1.83
N ALA A 372 -4.66 31.64 -3.16
CA ALA A 372 -5.11 32.87 -3.81
C ALA A 372 -6.48 33.33 -3.29
N ARG A 373 -7.44 32.40 -3.21
CA ARG A 373 -8.78 32.65 -2.68
C ARG A 373 -8.75 33.03 -1.19
N GLN A 374 -7.97 32.33 -0.37
CA GLN A 374 -7.90 32.61 1.06
C GLN A 374 -7.28 33.97 1.38
N VAL A 375 -6.31 34.44 0.57
CA VAL A 375 -5.63 35.73 0.80
C VAL A 375 -6.29 36.92 0.08
N GLY A 376 -7.36 36.69 -0.67
CA GLY A 376 -8.08 37.74 -1.42
C GLY A 376 -7.32 38.23 -2.65
N ALA A 377 -6.50 37.37 -3.27
CA ALA A 377 -5.88 37.62 -4.58
C ALA A 377 -6.84 37.23 -5.72
N ASP A 378 -8.08 37.72 -5.64
CA ASP A 378 -9.19 37.33 -6.53
C ASP A 378 -8.88 37.65 -8.01
N ASP A 379 -8.06 38.68 -8.25
CA ASP A 379 -7.62 39.12 -9.58
C ASP A 379 -6.87 38.04 -10.36
N VAL A 380 -6.10 37.19 -9.67
CA VAL A 380 -5.35 36.08 -10.26
C VAL A 380 -5.97 34.72 -9.98
N ALA A 381 -6.84 34.61 -8.98
CA ALA A 381 -7.52 33.36 -8.65
C ALA A 381 -8.43 32.87 -9.78
N ASP A 382 -9.21 33.77 -10.40
CA ASP A 382 -10.10 33.41 -11.51
C ASP A 382 -9.33 32.99 -12.77
N GLU A 383 -8.21 33.65 -13.05
CA GLU A 383 -7.30 33.29 -14.16
C GLU A 383 -6.72 31.89 -13.94
N LEU A 384 -6.22 31.63 -12.73
CA LEU A 384 -5.63 30.34 -12.38
C LEU A 384 -6.68 29.22 -12.41
N ALA A 385 -7.88 29.45 -11.88
CA ALA A 385 -8.98 28.49 -11.94
C ALA A 385 -9.36 28.13 -13.39
N ALA A 386 -9.48 29.14 -14.27
CA ALA A 386 -9.78 28.90 -15.68
C ALA A 386 -8.66 28.11 -16.38
N ARG A 387 -7.39 28.43 -16.07
CA ARG A 387 -6.21 27.76 -16.62
C ARG A 387 -6.14 26.29 -16.21
N VAL A 388 -6.25 26.00 -14.92
CA VAL A 388 -6.20 24.62 -14.39
C VAL A 388 -7.40 23.81 -14.90
N THR A 389 -8.59 24.40 -14.93
CA THR A 389 -9.80 23.74 -15.46
C THR A 389 -9.63 23.38 -16.94
N ALA A 390 -9.13 24.31 -17.76
CA ALA A 390 -8.93 24.07 -19.18
C ALA A 390 -7.90 22.95 -19.45
N GLU A 391 -6.83 22.89 -18.64
CA GLU A 391 -5.84 21.82 -18.77
C GLU A 391 -6.40 20.47 -18.30
N LEU A 392 -7.15 20.41 -17.19
CA LEU A 392 -7.86 19.21 -16.75
C LEU A 392 -8.82 18.71 -17.83
N GLU A 393 -9.70 19.57 -18.36
CA GLU A 393 -10.66 19.21 -19.42
C GLU A 393 -9.97 18.70 -20.69
N LYS A 394 -8.78 19.21 -21.01
CA LYS A 394 -7.96 18.74 -22.14
C LYS A 394 -7.40 17.34 -21.90
N TRP A 395 -6.88 17.05 -20.70
CA TRP A 395 -6.43 15.70 -20.33
C TRP A 395 -7.59 14.70 -20.25
N THR A 396 -8.75 15.14 -19.78
CA THR A 396 -9.92 14.29 -19.53
C THR A 396 -10.89 14.22 -20.72
N GLU A 397 -10.49 14.67 -21.91
CA GLU A 397 -11.27 14.42 -23.12
C GLU A 397 -11.13 12.94 -23.52
N PRO A 398 -12.19 12.12 -23.48
CA PRO A 398 -12.06 10.67 -23.65
C PRO A 398 -11.48 10.25 -25.01
N GLN A 399 -11.71 11.05 -26.05
CA GLN A 399 -11.20 10.83 -27.40
C GLN A 399 -9.91 11.61 -27.70
N GLY A 400 -9.26 12.17 -26.67
CA GLY A 400 -8.06 12.99 -26.81
C GLY A 400 -6.97 12.29 -27.61
N CYS A 401 -6.67 11.03 -27.29
CA CYS A 401 -5.62 10.25 -27.95
C CYS A 401 -5.97 9.81 -29.38
N ALA A 402 -7.18 10.08 -29.87
CA ALA A 402 -7.51 9.89 -31.29
C ALA A 402 -7.01 11.05 -32.16
N THR A 403 -6.70 12.20 -31.53
CA THR A 403 -6.40 13.46 -32.22
C THR A 403 -5.13 14.17 -31.75
N ARG A 404 -4.56 13.74 -30.62
CA ARG A 404 -3.35 14.30 -30.00
C ARG A 404 -2.37 13.18 -29.66
N ASP A 405 -1.07 13.50 -29.74
CA ASP A 405 0.04 12.62 -29.35
C ASP A 405 0.55 12.92 -27.91
N ALA A 406 -0.21 13.70 -27.13
CA ALA A 406 0.12 14.13 -25.77
C ALA A 406 -1.14 14.68 -25.07
N PHE A 407 -1.07 14.85 -23.74
CA PHE A 407 -2.16 15.40 -22.92
C PHE A 407 -3.46 14.61 -23.07
N CYS A 408 -3.37 13.28 -23.03
CA CYS A 408 -4.50 12.39 -23.12
C CYS A 408 -4.16 11.02 -22.51
N PHE A 409 -5.20 10.26 -22.20
CA PHE A 409 -5.12 8.89 -21.70
C PHE A 409 -5.80 7.93 -22.67
N PHE A 410 -5.30 6.70 -22.74
CA PHE A 410 -5.92 5.60 -23.45
C PHE A 410 -5.96 4.36 -22.57
N TYR A 411 -6.87 3.43 -22.87
CA TYR A 411 -6.92 2.13 -22.22
C TYR A 411 -6.05 1.12 -22.97
N ASP A 412 -5.11 0.51 -22.25
CA ASP A 412 -4.26 -0.56 -22.72
C ASP A 412 -5.02 -1.89 -22.71
N THR A 413 -5.39 -2.38 -23.90
CA THR A 413 -6.12 -3.65 -24.06
C THR A 413 -5.26 -4.90 -23.90
N ARG A 414 -3.94 -4.75 -23.79
CA ARG A 414 -3.00 -5.86 -23.54
C ARG A 414 -2.79 -6.08 -22.05
N ASN A 415 -2.62 -5.00 -21.29
CA ASN A 415 -2.27 -5.06 -19.86
C ASN A 415 -3.38 -4.60 -18.92
N PHE A 416 -4.55 -4.24 -19.46
CA PHE A 416 -5.77 -3.97 -18.70
C PHE A 416 -5.61 -2.82 -17.70
N GLY A 417 -5.33 -1.62 -18.23
CA GLY A 417 -5.34 -0.40 -17.44
C GLY A 417 -5.12 0.87 -18.24
N ILE A 418 -5.08 2.01 -17.56
CA ILE A 418 -4.99 3.33 -18.20
C ILE A 418 -3.52 3.74 -18.35
N VAL A 419 -3.18 4.29 -19.52
CA VAL A 419 -1.82 4.79 -19.82
C VAL A 419 -1.91 6.19 -20.39
N GLY A 420 -1.07 7.10 -19.89
CA GLY A 420 -0.85 8.41 -20.49
C GLY A 420 -0.03 8.31 -21.77
N ASP A 421 -0.44 9.01 -22.84
CA ASP A 421 0.15 8.84 -24.17
C ASP A 421 1.61 9.28 -24.28
N THR A 422 2.00 10.28 -23.47
CA THR A 422 3.41 10.68 -23.28
C THR A 422 3.93 10.04 -22.00
N PRO A 423 4.64 8.90 -22.08
CA PRO A 423 5.14 8.24 -20.88
C PRO A 423 6.38 8.95 -20.31
N SER A 424 6.54 8.81 -18.99
CA SER A 424 7.76 9.12 -18.25
C SER A 424 7.97 8.05 -17.18
N PHE A 425 9.23 7.81 -16.80
CA PHE A 425 9.62 6.86 -15.74
C PHE A 425 9.11 5.41 -15.90
N GLY A 426 8.73 5.02 -17.12
CA GLY A 426 8.17 3.70 -17.39
C GLY A 426 6.68 3.59 -17.04
N SER A 427 5.93 4.70 -17.05
CA SER A 427 4.47 4.66 -16.87
C SER A 427 3.77 3.79 -17.92
N GLU A 428 4.33 3.60 -19.12
CA GLU A 428 3.80 2.63 -20.08
C GLU A 428 4.10 1.16 -19.71
N GLU A 429 4.96 0.94 -18.72
CA GLU A 429 5.18 -0.33 -18.03
C GLU A 429 4.39 -0.44 -16.73
N PHE A 430 3.43 0.47 -16.49
CA PHE A 430 2.63 0.56 -15.26
C PHE A 430 3.44 0.97 -14.03
N ASN A 431 4.64 1.53 -14.22
CA ASN A 431 5.33 2.16 -13.11
C ASN A 431 4.57 3.41 -12.66
N ASP A 432 4.54 3.64 -11.35
CA ASP A 432 4.27 4.97 -10.78
C ASP A 432 2.87 5.55 -11.09
N HIS A 433 1.91 4.71 -11.50
CA HIS A 433 0.55 5.18 -11.82
C HIS A 433 -0.11 5.92 -10.66
N HIS A 434 0.03 5.43 -9.42
CA HIS A 434 -0.45 6.13 -8.22
C HIS A 434 0.25 7.49 -8.02
N PHE A 435 1.57 7.59 -8.23
CA PHE A 435 2.28 8.87 -8.16
C PHE A 435 1.76 9.87 -9.21
N HIS A 436 1.68 9.43 -10.47
CA HIS A 436 1.25 10.30 -11.57
C HIS A 436 -0.23 10.69 -11.42
N TYR A 437 -1.11 9.70 -11.28
CA TYR A 437 -2.57 9.88 -11.31
C TYR A 437 -3.09 10.50 -10.02
N GLY A 438 -2.39 10.27 -8.90
CA GLY A 438 -2.65 10.91 -7.62
C GLY A 438 -2.68 12.43 -7.73
N TYR A 439 -1.75 13.04 -8.48
CA TYR A 439 -1.74 14.47 -8.72
C TYR A 439 -2.96 14.96 -9.52
N PHE A 440 -3.38 14.23 -10.55
CA PHE A 440 -4.59 14.56 -11.32
C PHE A 440 -5.83 14.48 -10.43
N LEU A 441 -5.99 13.37 -9.69
CA LEU A 441 -7.11 13.13 -8.78
C LEU A 441 -7.19 14.22 -7.71
N TYR A 442 -6.05 14.62 -7.15
CA TYR A 442 -5.97 15.71 -6.20
C TYR A 442 -6.44 17.03 -6.84
N ALA A 443 -5.85 17.43 -7.98
CA ALA A 443 -6.20 18.68 -8.64
C ALA A 443 -7.68 18.73 -9.06
N ALA A 444 -8.21 17.64 -9.63
CA ALA A 444 -9.60 17.52 -10.01
C ALA A 444 -10.53 17.57 -8.79
N GLY A 445 -10.19 16.85 -7.71
CA GLY A 445 -10.95 16.87 -6.46
C GLY A 445 -11.01 18.26 -5.82
N VAL A 446 -9.91 19.02 -5.85
CA VAL A 446 -9.87 20.40 -5.36
C VAL A 446 -10.73 21.35 -6.22
N LEU A 447 -10.59 21.28 -7.55
CA LEU A 447 -11.29 22.19 -8.47
C LEU A 447 -12.79 21.92 -8.52
N ALA A 448 -13.19 20.65 -8.44
CA ALA A 448 -14.58 20.22 -8.58
C ALA A 448 -15.33 20.09 -7.23
N ALA A 449 -14.67 20.32 -6.09
CA ALA A 449 -15.25 20.14 -4.75
C ALA A 449 -16.64 20.79 -4.57
N ASP A 450 -16.83 21.99 -5.13
CA ASP A 450 -18.08 22.75 -5.09
C ASP A 450 -18.70 22.98 -6.48
N ASP A 451 -18.23 22.26 -7.51
CA ASP A 451 -18.71 22.35 -8.90
C ASP A 451 -19.08 20.96 -9.45
N PRO A 452 -20.32 20.48 -9.18
CA PRO A 452 -20.80 19.20 -9.68
C PRO A 452 -20.85 19.12 -11.22
N ASP A 453 -21.02 20.25 -11.90
CA ASP A 453 -21.03 20.29 -13.37
C ASP A 453 -19.62 20.08 -13.92
N LEU A 454 -18.59 20.61 -13.26
CA LEU A 454 -17.19 20.31 -13.57
C LEU A 454 -16.86 18.86 -13.24
N ALA A 455 -17.24 18.36 -12.06
CA ALA A 455 -17.05 16.96 -11.69
C ALA A 455 -17.60 16.02 -12.78
N ALA A 456 -18.84 16.27 -13.23
CA ALA A 456 -19.46 15.48 -14.30
C ALA A 456 -18.72 15.55 -15.65
N ARG A 457 -18.07 16.68 -15.98
CA ARG A 457 -17.27 16.81 -17.20
C ARG A 457 -15.92 16.08 -17.12
N LEU A 458 -15.30 16.02 -15.95
CA LEU A 458 -14.01 15.37 -15.73
C LEU A 458 -14.14 13.84 -15.50
N ALA A 459 -15.26 13.40 -14.93
CA ALA A 459 -15.50 12.02 -14.52
C ALA A 459 -15.18 10.93 -15.56
N PRO A 460 -15.46 11.10 -16.87
CA PRO A 460 -15.20 10.05 -17.86
C PRO A 460 -13.77 9.50 -17.88
N VAL A 461 -12.77 10.35 -17.61
CA VAL A 461 -11.37 9.91 -17.53
C VAL A 461 -10.90 9.83 -16.08
N MET A 462 -11.33 10.74 -15.20
CA MET A 462 -10.90 10.72 -13.80
C MET A 462 -11.34 9.47 -13.06
N ASP A 463 -12.53 8.94 -13.32
CA ASP A 463 -12.99 7.69 -12.72
C ASP A 463 -12.24 6.48 -13.28
N LEU A 464 -11.72 6.56 -14.51
CA LEU A 464 -10.85 5.53 -15.07
C LEU A 464 -9.44 5.57 -14.45
N LEU A 465 -8.90 6.76 -14.15
CA LEU A 465 -7.66 6.89 -13.38
C LEU A 465 -7.82 6.36 -11.95
N ALA A 466 -8.95 6.66 -11.31
CA ALA A 466 -9.30 6.10 -10.02
C ALA A 466 -9.46 4.57 -10.09
N ALA A 467 -10.09 4.05 -11.14
CA ALA A 467 -10.28 2.61 -11.34
C ALA A 467 -8.95 1.90 -11.53
N ASP A 468 -7.99 2.53 -12.21
CA ASP A 468 -6.68 1.94 -12.44
C ASP A 468 -5.91 1.65 -11.14
N ILE A 469 -6.04 2.52 -10.13
CA ILE A 469 -5.30 2.40 -8.87
C ILE A 469 -6.12 1.79 -7.71
N ALA A 470 -7.46 1.81 -7.78
CA ALA A 470 -8.33 1.51 -6.64
C ALA A 470 -9.59 0.68 -6.98
N THR A 471 -9.64 0.00 -8.13
CA THR A 471 -10.71 -0.98 -8.38
C THR A 471 -10.69 -2.07 -7.31
N SER A 472 -11.85 -2.45 -6.77
CA SER A 472 -11.97 -3.55 -5.81
C SER A 472 -13.39 -4.14 -5.79
N PRO A 473 -13.56 -5.47 -5.83
CA PRO A 473 -12.55 -6.48 -6.15
C PRO A 473 -12.07 -6.33 -7.61
N ALA A 474 -11.11 -7.15 -8.03
CA ALA A 474 -10.67 -7.21 -9.42
C ALA A 474 -11.86 -7.46 -10.37
N THR A 475 -11.80 -6.89 -11.56
CA THR A 475 -12.81 -7.05 -12.62
C THR A 475 -12.18 -7.71 -13.85
N GLU A 476 -12.90 -7.81 -14.95
CA GLU A 476 -12.29 -8.23 -16.24
C GLU A 476 -11.48 -7.09 -16.88
N GLN A 477 -11.59 -5.86 -16.35
CA GLN A 477 -11.02 -4.64 -16.92
C GLN A 477 -9.83 -4.09 -16.13
N PHE A 478 -9.77 -4.35 -14.83
CA PHE A 478 -8.76 -3.82 -13.91
C PHE A 478 -8.44 -4.84 -12.80
N VAL A 479 -7.16 -4.93 -12.43
CA VAL A 479 -6.73 -5.65 -11.24
C VAL A 479 -7.23 -4.96 -9.96
N ALA A 480 -7.33 -5.70 -8.86
CA ALA A 480 -7.69 -5.11 -7.58
C ALA A 480 -6.54 -4.22 -7.08
N ARG A 481 -6.85 -2.97 -6.69
CA ARG A 481 -5.93 -2.04 -6.01
C ARG A 481 -4.50 -2.09 -6.53
N ARG A 482 -4.33 -1.88 -7.85
CA ARG A 482 -3.11 -2.20 -8.61
C ARG A 482 -1.81 -1.98 -7.84
N ASN A 483 -1.62 -0.78 -7.30
CA ASN A 483 -0.38 -0.41 -6.61
C ASN A 483 -0.34 -0.80 -5.13
N PHE A 484 -1.48 -0.94 -4.46
CA PHE A 484 -1.55 -0.96 -3.01
C PHE A 484 -1.50 -2.39 -2.44
N ASP A 485 -0.55 -2.61 -1.54
CA ASP A 485 -0.37 -3.88 -0.85
C ASP A 485 -1.03 -3.83 0.54
N SER A 486 -2.05 -4.65 0.74
CA SER A 486 -2.84 -4.65 1.97
C SER A 486 -2.11 -5.26 3.17
N TYR A 487 -1.09 -6.11 2.95
CA TYR A 487 -0.30 -6.69 4.02
C TYR A 487 0.87 -5.78 4.40
N GLN A 488 1.56 -5.21 3.42
CA GLN A 488 2.66 -4.26 3.69
C GLN A 488 2.14 -2.88 4.14
N SER A 489 0.86 -2.60 3.91
CA SER A 489 0.21 -1.30 4.12
C SER A 489 0.81 -0.17 3.29
N HIS A 490 1.52 -0.49 2.21
CA HIS A 490 2.12 0.51 1.32
C HIS A 490 2.01 0.09 -0.14
N SER A 491 2.31 1.03 -1.03
CA SER A 491 2.22 0.79 -2.46
C SER A 491 3.53 0.26 -3.04
N TRP A 492 3.43 -0.38 -4.21
CA TRP A 492 4.55 -0.83 -5.03
C TRP A 492 4.59 -0.05 -6.35
N ALA A 493 5.76 0.48 -6.66
CA ALA A 493 5.96 1.40 -7.77
C ALA A 493 6.17 0.67 -9.09
N SER A 494 6.94 -0.42 -9.13
CA SER A 494 7.27 -1.09 -10.40
C SER A 494 6.15 -2.01 -10.89
N GLY A 495 5.74 -1.83 -12.14
CA GLY A 495 4.70 -2.67 -12.75
C GLY A 495 5.13 -4.12 -12.92
N THR A 496 6.35 -4.37 -13.40
CA THR A 496 6.83 -5.72 -13.74
C THR A 496 7.77 -6.35 -12.71
N SER A 497 8.29 -5.56 -11.76
CA SER A 497 9.22 -6.01 -10.71
C SER A 497 10.41 -6.86 -11.25
N PRO A 498 11.24 -6.33 -12.18
CA PRO A 498 12.33 -7.07 -12.82
C PRO A 498 13.60 -7.15 -11.94
N PHE A 499 13.45 -7.29 -10.62
CA PHE A 499 14.55 -7.18 -9.65
C PHE A 499 14.68 -8.42 -8.77
N ALA A 500 15.93 -8.78 -8.44
CA ALA A 500 16.21 -9.87 -7.50
C ALA A 500 15.83 -9.56 -6.03
N ASP A 501 15.56 -8.29 -5.73
CA ASP A 501 15.11 -7.82 -4.42
C ASP A 501 13.59 -7.58 -4.39
N ALA A 502 12.86 -8.08 -5.40
CA ALA A 502 11.44 -7.88 -5.65
C ALA A 502 11.04 -6.42 -5.91
N ASN A 503 9.76 -6.09 -5.65
CA ASN A 503 9.21 -4.79 -6.02
C ASN A 503 9.78 -3.68 -5.11
N ASN A 504 9.60 -2.41 -5.47
CA ASN A 504 10.13 -1.27 -4.73
C ASN A 504 9.18 -0.09 -4.68
N GLN A 505 9.41 0.80 -3.71
CA GLN A 505 8.79 2.12 -3.62
C GLN A 505 9.82 3.13 -3.08
N GLU A 506 9.93 4.27 -3.78
CA GLU A 506 10.80 5.37 -3.40
C GLU A 506 10.00 6.48 -2.69
N SER A 507 9.16 7.20 -3.43
CA SER A 507 8.39 8.32 -2.90
C SER A 507 7.10 7.87 -2.19
N ALA A 508 7.24 7.38 -0.95
CA ALA A 508 6.08 7.07 -0.12
C ALA A 508 5.16 8.30 0.12
N SER A 509 5.71 9.52 0.10
CA SER A 509 4.93 10.76 0.21
C SER A 509 4.04 11.04 -1.01
N GLU A 510 4.47 10.67 -2.21
CA GLU A 510 3.62 10.73 -3.40
C GLU A 510 2.46 9.73 -3.31
N ALA A 511 2.71 8.50 -2.82
CA ALA A 511 1.63 7.53 -2.58
C ALA A 511 0.60 8.02 -1.55
N VAL A 512 1.06 8.56 -0.41
CA VAL A 512 0.17 9.16 0.59
C VAL A 512 -0.68 10.29 -0.02
N THR A 513 -0.04 11.16 -0.80
CA THR A 513 -0.74 12.25 -1.49
C THR A 513 -1.71 11.74 -2.55
N ALA A 514 -1.39 10.63 -3.22
CA ALA A 514 -2.26 10.01 -4.20
C ALA A 514 -3.58 9.55 -3.59
N TYR A 515 -3.55 8.91 -2.41
CA TYR A 515 -4.77 8.46 -1.72
C TYR A 515 -5.54 9.61 -1.05
N ALA A 516 -4.84 10.67 -0.64
CA ALA A 516 -5.50 11.93 -0.30
C ALA A 516 -6.24 12.50 -1.52
N GLY A 517 -5.60 12.54 -2.68
CA GLY A 517 -6.18 12.99 -3.96
C GLY A 517 -7.38 12.15 -4.40
N LEU A 518 -7.27 10.83 -4.28
CA LEU A 518 -8.36 9.90 -4.54
C LEU A 518 -9.55 10.15 -3.62
N THR A 519 -9.31 10.40 -2.33
CA THR A 519 -10.36 10.76 -1.36
C THR A 519 -11.05 12.08 -1.76
N LEU A 520 -10.28 13.10 -2.18
CA LEU A 520 -10.84 14.37 -2.63
C LEU A 520 -11.68 14.21 -3.90
N TRP A 521 -11.20 13.42 -4.88
CA TRP A 521 -11.96 13.13 -6.09
C TRP A 521 -13.24 12.34 -5.79
N ALA A 522 -13.18 11.33 -4.92
CA ALA A 522 -14.34 10.54 -4.51
C ALA A 522 -15.45 11.41 -3.90
N ARG A 523 -15.07 12.38 -3.07
CA ARG A 523 -16.01 13.38 -2.52
C ARG A 523 -16.61 14.27 -3.60
N ALA A 524 -15.78 14.80 -4.50
CA ALA A 524 -16.23 15.70 -5.57
C ALA A 524 -17.14 14.99 -6.60
N SER A 525 -16.86 13.72 -6.89
CA SER A 525 -17.67 12.87 -7.78
C SER A 525 -18.89 12.23 -7.10
N GLY A 526 -18.98 12.30 -5.77
CA GLY A 526 -20.07 11.72 -4.99
C GLY A 526 -20.03 10.19 -4.88
N ASN A 527 -18.85 9.59 -4.95
CA ASN A 527 -18.65 8.14 -4.84
C ASN A 527 -18.25 7.74 -3.42
N GLU A 528 -19.24 7.40 -2.58
CA GLU A 528 -19.05 7.09 -1.16
C GLU A 528 -18.24 5.80 -0.91
N ASP A 529 -18.41 4.78 -1.76
CA ASP A 529 -17.67 3.52 -1.66
C ASP A 529 -16.17 3.76 -1.97
N LEU A 530 -15.88 4.53 -3.02
CA LEU A 530 -14.51 4.95 -3.33
C LEU A 530 -13.93 5.83 -2.23
N GLU A 531 -14.71 6.76 -1.65
CA GLU A 531 -14.22 7.59 -0.55
C GLU A 531 -13.81 6.72 0.65
N THR A 532 -14.61 5.71 0.98
CA THR A 532 -14.34 4.82 2.10
C THR A 532 -13.07 4.00 1.88
N GLU A 533 -12.87 3.48 0.66
CA GLU A 533 -11.64 2.78 0.28
C GLU A 533 -10.42 3.69 0.29
N ALA A 534 -10.52 4.86 -0.34
CA ALA A 534 -9.42 5.82 -0.45
C ALA A 534 -8.96 6.30 0.93
N ARG A 535 -9.88 6.50 1.88
CA ARG A 535 -9.54 6.87 3.26
C ARG A 535 -8.85 5.74 4.01
N TRP A 536 -9.21 4.49 3.75
CA TRP A 536 -8.54 3.33 4.30
C TRP A 536 -7.10 3.22 3.77
N MET A 537 -6.93 3.27 2.44
CA MET A 537 -5.61 3.25 1.80
C MET A 537 -4.72 4.43 2.26
N HIS A 538 -5.30 5.63 2.38
CA HIS A 538 -4.59 6.81 2.87
C HIS A 538 -4.09 6.64 4.31
N ALA A 539 -4.88 6.01 5.19
CA ALA A 539 -4.47 5.74 6.57
C ALA A 539 -3.30 4.76 6.66
N LEU A 540 -3.39 3.64 5.93
CA LEU A 540 -2.37 2.60 5.92
C LEU A 540 -1.06 3.08 5.27
N GLU A 541 -1.13 3.72 4.10
CA GLU A 541 0.05 4.23 3.39
C GLU A 541 0.79 5.27 4.25
N ALA A 542 0.06 6.11 4.99
CA ALA A 542 0.66 7.08 5.90
C ALA A 542 1.37 6.42 7.09
N ALA A 543 0.74 5.41 7.70
CA ALA A 543 1.31 4.68 8.83
C ALA A 543 2.60 3.94 8.43
N SER A 544 2.58 3.23 7.30
CA SER A 544 3.75 2.50 6.78
C SER A 544 4.84 3.43 6.26
N ALA A 545 4.50 4.55 5.61
CA ALA A 545 5.46 5.59 5.20
C ALA A 545 6.21 6.16 6.41
N GLN A 546 5.51 6.41 7.51
CA GLN A 546 6.18 6.80 8.76
C GLN A 546 7.07 5.65 9.26
N ALA A 547 6.51 4.46 9.46
CA ALA A 547 7.18 3.32 10.08
C ALA A 547 8.42 2.81 9.32
N TYR A 548 8.47 2.96 7.99
CA TYR A 548 9.50 2.35 7.15
C TYR A 548 10.31 3.31 6.30
N TRP A 549 9.99 4.60 6.24
CA TRP A 549 10.82 5.57 5.53
C TRP A 549 11.43 6.62 6.43
N THR A 550 10.73 7.02 7.50
CA THR A 550 11.13 8.23 8.28
C THR A 550 11.19 8.06 9.79
N ASP A 551 10.63 6.98 10.36
CA ASP A 551 10.52 6.73 11.80
C ASP A 551 10.55 5.23 12.16
N PHE A 552 11.61 4.53 11.75
CA PHE A 552 11.83 3.14 12.17
C PHE A 552 12.72 3.09 13.41
N ASP A 553 12.48 2.07 14.25
CA ASP A 553 13.21 1.86 15.49
C ASP A 553 14.66 1.45 15.24
N LEU A 554 15.59 2.42 15.24
CA LEU A 554 17.03 2.17 15.09
C LEU A 554 17.65 1.33 16.22
N ASP A 555 16.93 1.11 17.34
CA ASP A 555 17.38 0.23 18.41
C ASP A 555 17.03 -1.26 18.14
N ASP A 556 16.23 -1.59 17.11
CA ASP A 556 16.01 -2.98 16.69
C ASP A 556 17.35 -3.57 16.18
N PRO A 557 17.81 -4.72 16.73
CA PRO A 557 19.07 -5.35 16.33
C PRO A 557 19.22 -5.63 14.84
N VAL A 558 18.12 -5.74 14.07
CA VAL A 558 18.24 -5.92 12.61
C VAL A 558 18.86 -4.70 11.92
N TYR A 559 18.81 -3.52 12.53
CA TYR A 559 19.36 -2.28 11.98
C TYR A 559 20.74 -1.92 12.54
N ASP A 560 21.34 -2.79 13.37
CA ASP A 560 22.69 -2.61 13.88
C ASP A 560 23.70 -2.38 12.74
N GLY A 561 24.24 -1.16 12.67
CA GLY A 561 25.23 -0.74 11.67
C GLY A 561 24.69 0.17 10.56
N PHE A 562 23.37 0.40 10.49
CA PHE A 562 22.78 1.42 9.62
C PHE A 562 23.10 2.82 10.17
N ALA A 563 23.54 3.74 9.30
CA ALA A 563 24.05 5.04 9.73
C ALA A 563 23.16 6.24 9.36
N HIS A 564 21.98 5.97 8.81
CA HIS A 564 21.06 6.98 8.32
C HIS A 564 19.74 6.96 9.10
N THR A 565 19.05 8.08 9.12
CA THR A 565 17.77 8.21 9.85
C THR A 565 16.54 8.05 8.96
N VAL A 566 16.75 7.86 7.65
CA VAL A 566 15.70 7.58 6.65
C VAL A 566 16.13 6.46 5.72
N THR A 567 15.17 5.81 5.05
CA THR A 567 15.45 4.84 3.97
C THR A 567 14.65 5.22 2.73
N PRO A 568 15.23 5.96 1.77
CA PRO A 568 14.46 6.51 0.68
C PRO A 568 13.95 5.48 -0.32
N LEU A 569 14.65 4.36 -0.48
CA LEU A 569 14.29 3.33 -1.44
C LEU A 569 14.10 1.99 -0.73
N VAL A 570 12.85 1.52 -0.70
CA VAL A 570 12.45 0.30 -0.01
C VAL A 570 12.00 -0.74 -1.03
N PHE A 571 12.57 -1.93 -0.94
CA PHE A 571 12.23 -3.12 -1.72
C PHE A 571 11.63 -4.20 -0.81
N GLY A 572 11.07 -5.26 -1.39
CA GLY A 572 10.69 -6.45 -0.62
C GLY A 572 11.87 -7.17 0.05
N GLY A 573 13.06 -7.15 -0.58
CA GLY A 573 14.27 -7.82 -0.09
C GLY A 573 15.35 -6.91 0.50
N LYS A 574 15.23 -5.58 0.40
CA LYS A 574 16.20 -4.62 0.95
C LYS A 574 15.63 -3.22 1.22
N ARG A 575 16.34 -2.42 2.02
CA ARG A 575 16.14 -0.97 2.17
C ARG A 575 17.48 -0.27 1.96
N ASP A 576 17.49 0.71 1.07
CA ASP A 576 18.68 1.45 0.67
C ASP A 576 18.58 2.93 1.02
N TYR A 577 19.67 3.49 1.54
CA TYR A 577 19.94 4.93 1.53
C TYR A 577 20.45 5.35 0.14
N ALA A 578 19.53 5.39 -0.82
CA ALA A 578 19.80 5.78 -2.21
C ALA A 578 18.52 6.33 -2.84
N THR A 579 18.68 7.08 -3.93
CA THR A 579 17.56 7.42 -4.82
C THR A 579 17.90 7.01 -6.25
N TRP A 580 16.89 6.92 -7.12
CA TRP A 580 17.06 6.63 -8.54
C TRP A 580 17.76 7.74 -9.32
N PHE A 581 17.79 8.97 -8.79
CA PHE A 581 18.22 10.16 -9.54
C PHE A 581 19.40 10.92 -8.92
N SER A 582 19.66 10.80 -7.62
CA SER A 582 20.71 11.56 -6.93
C SER A 582 21.26 10.88 -5.67
N ALA A 583 22.57 10.96 -5.48
CA ALA A 583 23.22 10.48 -4.25
C ALA A 583 23.32 11.54 -3.15
N GLU A 584 22.78 12.75 -3.37
CA GLU A 584 22.83 13.83 -2.39
C GLU A 584 21.89 13.56 -1.20
N PRO A 585 22.32 13.79 0.06
CA PRO A 585 21.46 13.62 1.24
C PRO A 585 20.16 14.43 1.17
N ALA A 586 20.20 15.61 0.55
CA ALA A 586 19.01 16.43 0.36
C ALA A 586 17.97 15.72 -0.52
N ALA A 587 18.40 15.01 -1.57
CA ALA A 587 17.50 14.23 -2.41
C ALA A 587 16.93 13.02 -1.65
N ALA A 588 17.78 12.33 -0.86
CA ALA A 588 17.36 11.20 -0.03
C ALA A 588 16.25 11.56 0.95
N LEU A 589 16.33 12.71 1.62
CA LEU A 589 15.23 13.17 2.47
C LEU A 589 14.06 13.71 1.65
N ALA A 590 14.32 14.56 0.66
CA ALA A 590 13.26 15.28 -0.05
C ALA A 590 12.31 14.37 -0.83
N ILE A 591 12.78 13.24 -1.38
CA ILE A 591 11.91 12.31 -2.09
C ILE A 591 10.84 11.69 -1.17
N LEU A 592 11.04 11.75 0.15
CA LEU A 592 10.09 11.31 1.18
C LEU A 592 9.19 12.42 1.70
N LEU A 593 9.39 13.64 1.19
CA LEU A 593 8.62 14.82 1.52
C LEU A 593 7.76 15.26 0.34
N ILE A 594 8.24 15.09 -0.89
CA ILE A 594 7.56 15.54 -2.11
C ILE A 594 6.27 14.71 -2.33
N PRO A 595 5.12 15.36 -2.58
CA PRO A 595 4.81 16.75 -2.28
C PRO A 595 4.46 16.91 -0.79
N VAL A 596 4.88 18.02 -0.17
CA VAL A 596 4.40 18.38 1.17
C VAL A 596 3.00 18.98 1.03
N SER A 597 1.99 18.11 0.99
CA SER A 597 0.59 18.48 0.82
C SER A 597 -0.06 18.89 2.14
N PRO A 598 -1.24 19.56 2.12
CA PRO A 598 -2.05 19.78 3.31
C PRO A 598 -2.48 18.49 4.02
N SER A 599 -2.36 17.34 3.35
CA SER A 599 -2.70 16.02 3.88
C SER A 599 -1.48 15.23 4.35
N SER A 600 -0.28 15.83 4.37
CA SER A 600 0.97 15.14 4.75
C SER A 600 1.17 15.04 6.27
N ASP A 601 0.14 14.62 7.01
CA ASP A 601 0.15 14.54 8.48
C ASP A 601 1.12 13.49 9.03
N GLN A 602 1.45 12.45 8.25
CA GLN A 602 2.45 11.43 8.58
C GLN A 602 3.85 12.00 8.81
N LEU A 603 4.15 13.18 8.26
CA LEU A 603 5.44 13.85 8.46
C LEU A 603 5.57 14.46 9.86
N ARG A 604 4.45 14.69 10.55
CA ARG A 604 4.44 15.19 11.93
C ARG A 604 4.89 14.09 12.90
N GLY A 605 5.22 14.47 14.13
CA GLY A 605 5.62 13.51 15.16
C GLY A 605 6.71 14.08 16.05
N ASP A 606 7.66 13.23 16.43
CA ASP A 606 8.76 13.58 17.32
C ASP A 606 9.65 14.71 16.74
N PRO A 607 9.75 15.87 17.42
CA PRO A 607 10.68 16.92 17.04
C PRO A 607 12.14 16.50 16.95
N ALA A 608 12.59 15.55 17.78
CA ALA A 608 13.99 15.11 17.76
C ALA A 608 14.31 14.32 16.49
N ARG A 609 13.43 13.38 16.12
CA ARG A 609 13.45 12.69 14.82
C ARG A 609 13.49 13.66 13.63
N ILE A 610 12.57 14.63 13.59
CA ILE A 610 12.50 15.62 12.49
C ILE A 610 13.83 16.38 12.39
N LYS A 611 14.39 16.84 13.52
CA LYS A 611 15.68 17.55 13.55
C LYS A 611 16.84 16.68 13.07
N ALA A 612 16.84 15.39 13.42
CA ALA A 612 17.88 14.44 12.98
C ALA A 612 17.83 14.23 11.46
N ASN A 613 16.63 13.93 10.93
CA ASN A 613 16.38 13.79 9.50
C ASN A 613 16.82 15.06 8.74
N VAL A 614 16.38 16.24 9.19
CA VAL A 614 16.75 17.53 8.57
C VAL A 614 18.26 17.76 8.62
N ALA A 615 18.92 17.52 9.75
CA ALA A 615 20.35 17.73 9.88
C ALA A 615 21.16 16.85 8.92
N GLU A 616 20.73 15.60 8.72
CA GLU A 616 21.32 14.71 7.74
C GLU A 616 21.07 15.20 6.30
N GLY A 617 19.81 15.50 5.96
CA GLY A 617 19.40 15.90 4.62
C GLY A 617 20.04 17.20 4.14
N ILE A 618 20.13 18.24 4.99
CA ILE A 618 20.77 19.49 4.59
C ILE A 618 22.31 19.41 4.61
N GLY A 619 22.87 18.51 5.42
CA GLY A 619 24.30 18.39 5.66
C GLY A 619 24.98 19.74 5.91
N ALA A 620 26.20 19.89 5.37
CA ALA A 620 26.95 21.15 5.50
C ALA A 620 26.47 22.27 4.56
N LYS A 621 25.60 21.98 3.58
CA LYS A 621 25.13 22.93 2.57
C LYS A 621 23.99 23.81 3.08
N GLY A 622 23.28 23.38 4.13
CA GLY A 622 22.12 24.10 4.66
C GLY A 622 20.94 24.08 3.67
N PHE A 623 20.00 25.02 3.79
CA PHE A 623 18.79 25.02 2.95
C PHE A 623 18.96 25.69 1.57
N ALA A 624 20.09 26.34 1.30
CA ALA A 624 20.34 27.03 0.03
C ALA A 624 20.85 26.04 -1.05
N GLN A 625 20.04 25.03 -1.36
CA GLN A 625 20.32 23.98 -2.33
C GLN A 625 19.01 23.45 -2.94
N GLN A 626 19.12 22.63 -3.99
CA GLN A 626 17.98 21.92 -4.56
C GLN A 626 17.26 21.10 -3.47
N TYR A 627 15.93 21.15 -3.48
CA TYR A 627 15.03 20.56 -2.48
C TYR A 627 15.09 21.18 -1.08
N GLY A 628 15.89 22.24 -0.90
CA GLY A 628 15.98 22.94 0.38
C GLY A 628 14.65 23.51 0.84
N ASP A 629 13.73 23.84 -0.07
CA ASP A 629 12.36 24.27 0.18
C ASP A 629 11.51 23.21 0.89
N TYR A 630 11.47 21.97 0.38
CA TYR A 630 10.72 20.89 1.03
C TYR A 630 11.32 20.48 2.37
N ILE A 631 12.66 20.42 2.47
CA ILE A 631 13.33 20.12 3.74
C ILE A 631 13.05 21.23 4.76
N LEU A 632 12.94 22.49 4.31
CA LEU A 632 12.56 23.63 5.15
C LEU A 632 11.11 23.51 5.66
N MET A 633 10.18 23.12 4.80
CA MET A 633 8.78 22.84 5.18
C MET A 633 8.68 21.74 6.23
N TYR A 634 9.46 20.66 6.08
CA TYR A 634 9.54 19.57 7.05
C TYR A 634 10.17 20.02 8.37
N SER A 635 11.23 20.82 8.32
CA SER A 635 11.90 21.32 9.53
C SER A 635 10.97 22.11 10.45
N ALA A 636 10.03 22.87 9.87
CA ALA A 636 9.06 23.66 10.60
C ALA A 636 8.06 22.82 11.43
N LEU A 637 7.92 21.53 11.14
CA LEU A 637 7.08 20.62 11.93
C LEU A 637 7.71 20.26 13.30
N ALA A 638 9.00 20.55 13.51
CA ALA A 638 9.67 20.26 14.78
C ALA A 638 9.29 21.23 15.93
N GLY A 639 8.64 22.36 15.63
CA GLY A 639 8.18 23.30 16.64
C GLY A 639 8.24 24.76 16.21
N GLU A 640 7.76 25.65 17.08
CA GLU A 640 7.66 27.09 16.81
C GLU A 640 9.02 27.75 16.54
N GLU A 641 10.09 27.32 17.22
CA GLU A 641 11.43 27.85 16.99
C GLU A 641 11.92 27.52 15.57
N GLU A 642 11.78 26.26 15.16
CA GLU A 642 12.15 25.82 13.82
C GLU A 642 11.26 26.44 12.74
N ARG A 643 9.96 26.61 13.00
CA ARG A 643 9.03 27.30 12.11
C ARG A 643 9.44 28.75 11.88
N LEU A 644 9.83 29.48 12.93
CA LEU A 644 10.30 30.87 12.81
C LEU A 644 11.63 30.97 12.08
N HIS A 645 12.56 30.04 12.34
CA HIS A 645 13.80 29.95 11.58
C HIS A 645 13.53 29.66 10.10
N ALA A 646 12.62 28.73 9.82
CA ALA A 646 12.25 28.37 8.47
C ALA A 646 11.65 29.54 7.70
N LEU A 647 10.82 30.38 8.33
CA LEU A 647 10.30 31.61 7.72
C LEU A 647 11.39 32.62 7.35
N ASP A 648 12.39 32.80 8.22
CA ASP A 648 13.51 33.69 7.96
C ASP A 648 14.34 33.21 6.75
N VAL A 649 14.64 31.92 6.71
CA VAL A 649 15.35 31.28 5.60
C VAL A 649 14.55 31.37 4.30
N ALA A 650 13.26 31.06 4.32
CA ALA A 650 12.40 31.10 3.14
C ALA A 650 12.36 32.50 2.51
N ARG A 651 12.27 33.56 3.32
CA ARG A 651 12.26 34.96 2.83
C ARG A 651 13.56 35.40 2.17
N GLY A 652 14.69 34.78 2.51
CA GLY A 652 15.99 35.02 1.91
C GLY A 652 16.40 34.00 0.83
N MET A 653 15.56 33.00 0.55
CA MET A 653 15.89 31.89 -0.35
C MET A 653 15.95 32.36 -1.81
N ASP A 654 16.89 31.79 -2.55
CA ASP A 654 16.92 31.93 -4.01
C ASP A 654 15.74 31.16 -4.62
N ARG A 655 14.84 31.88 -5.28
CA ARG A 655 13.60 31.31 -5.83
C ARG A 655 13.87 30.35 -6.99
N GLU A 656 15.04 30.43 -7.64
CA GLU A 656 15.45 29.48 -8.68
C GLU A 656 15.75 28.08 -8.12
N LEU A 657 15.89 27.94 -6.80
CA LEU A 657 16.12 26.65 -6.13
C LEU A 657 14.85 25.96 -5.64
N ILE A 658 13.69 26.62 -5.75
CA ILE A 658 12.40 26.03 -5.39
C ILE A 658 12.04 24.96 -6.42
N ASP A 659 11.63 23.78 -5.94
CA ASP A 659 11.30 22.66 -6.80
C ASP A 659 10.07 22.97 -7.69
N ASP A 660 10.00 22.36 -8.86
CA ASP A 660 8.98 22.65 -9.86
C ASP A 660 7.55 22.25 -9.46
N GLY A 661 7.40 21.39 -8.45
CA GLY A 661 6.10 21.06 -7.82
C GLY A 661 5.73 21.96 -6.65
N ASN A 662 6.57 22.94 -6.34
CA ASN A 662 6.36 23.88 -5.27
C ASN A 662 6.29 25.31 -5.82
N THR A 663 5.92 26.25 -4.95
CA THR A 663 6.00 27.68 -5.25
C THR A 663 6.48 28.43 -4.03
N TYR A 664 7.03 29.63 -4.23
CA TYR A 664 7.44 30.48 -3.12
C TYR A 664 6.26 30.83 -2.20
N SER A 665 5.10 31.15 -2.78
CA SER A 665 3.88 31.41 -2.03
C SER A 665 3.40 30.19 -1.27
N TYR A 666 3.44 28.98 -1.84
CA TYR A 666 3.05 27.77 -1.10
C TYR A 666 4.00 27.46 0.06
N LEU A 667 5.32 27.57 -0.15
CA LEU A 667 6.32 27.46 0.92
C LEU A 667 6.01 28.45 2.06
N LEU A 668 5.77 29.72 1.76
CA LEU A 668 5.40 30.71 2.78
C LEU A 668 4.07 30.37 3.46
N ALA A 669 3.04 29.99 2.70
CA ALA A 669 1.72 29.66 3.23
C ALA A 669 1.80 28.51 4.22
N TRP A 670 2.53 27.44 3.88
CA TRP A 670 2.78 26.31 4.77
C TRP A 670 3.41 26.75 6.09
N LEU A 671 4.51 27.50 6.03
CA LEU A 671 5.23 27.94 7.22
C LEU A 671 4.39 28.89 8.10
N LEU A 672 3.49 29.67 7.49
CA LEU A 672 2.58 30.56 8.19
C LEU A 672 1.35 29.84 8.77
N SER A 673 0.91 28.73 8.17
CA SER A 673 -0.26 27.97 8.63
C SER A 673 0.03 27.09 9.86
N LEU A 674 1.29 26.78 10.15
CA LEU A 674 1.70 25.88 11.24
C LEU A 674 1.66 26.49 12.67
N ARG A 675 0.93 27.60 12.89
CA ARG A 675 0.90 28.32 14.18
C ARG A 675 0.04 27.70 15.26
#